data_AF-A0A2G4I2G0-F1
#
_entry.id   AF-A0A2G4I2G0-F1
#
_cell.length_a   1.000
_cell.length_b   1.000
_cell.length_c   1.000
_cell.angle_alpha   90.00
_cell.angle_beta   90.00
_cell.angle_gamma   90.00
#
_symmetry.space_group_name_H-M   'P 1'
#
loop_
_entity.id
_entity.type
_entity.pdbx_description
1 polymer ?
#
loop_
_entity_poly.entity_id
_entity_poly.type
_entity_poly.pdbx_seq_one_letter_code
_entity_poly.pdbx_strand_id
1 'polypeptide(L)'
;MNTSKKIYLHYLLLLGLVVFFCGDSKAQITVTANTTNVSCNGGSDGAIVVSASGGSSSYQYQLNWGSFQASNTFSGLSSKTYSIIVTDGSLKDSLNVTISEPSKLNLKISSKTNISCNGGADGSLSLSVSGGTSTFSYRLGSGTYQSSNSFSGFSAGTYTLEVNDFNNCKDTESVTFTQPTALVLSASVTSPVCASNQTGSIVLSVLGGTSGYTYRLDSSYKQPISAFSSKTTYSNLYKGNYAAEVKDSKGCIDTVQIAINHLDLVKPVPLPYKKLTVYLSATGSVSVSALMADSASSDNCALASRSLSKTSFDCKNIGLNTVNFKVVDINANLDSVDFIVNLKDSTPPTIKVRNFTLYLNSSGNATLLIDSVDQGTSDGCNSFTRVLSKTSFDCSNIGLNTVQLKATDASGNKSSVNITITVRDKIAPTLVLKSATLYLDKFGKASLITANIDNGSYDNCKIDSLLKSDSLFNCSKKGVNTVTITGVDKSNNRTSKTVTVTVYDTLKPVLQLKPHTVYLDTAAKGSLVKSDIIALLYDNCGGIQTLSISQTKFSLADTGVQKIIVWAKDSSGNLVGPDTVLVTVVAKDSDGDGIPDFIEGSKDTDGDGVFDYLDLDSDNDGLLDYTENNYQSLAIDLDGDGIPNFKDLDSDGDGIFDIYEVNGNDPDKDGIAGLGLPTININGVPLVALSGNGYNEIDTDLDGNPDYLDTDSDNDGISDKIEGVVDTDADGTGDWRDLDSDADGILDKIEGTVDTDADGTSDWRDLDS
;
A
#
# COMPACT_ATOMS: atom_id res chain seq x y z
N MET A 1 -80.18 22.68 -127.19
CA MET A 1 -81.47 22.54 -126.46
C MET A 1 -81.31 23.27 -125.12
N ASN A 2 -82.26 24.06 -124.62
CA ASN A 2 -83.66 24.18 -125.05
C ASN A 2 -84.10 25.59 -125.52
N THR A 3 -85.12 25.52 -126.37
CA THR A 3 -86.21 26.45 -126.70
C THR A 3 -86.77 27.35 -125.57
N SER A 4 -87.58 28.40 -125.80
CA SER A 4 -87.95 29.24 -126.97
C SER A 4 -89.08 30.24 -126.56
N LYS A 5 -89.42 31.23 -127.42
CA LYS A 5 -90.63 32.12 -127.39
C LYS A 5 -90.65 33.17 -126.22
N LYS A 6 -91.39 34.30 -126.27
CA LYS A 6 -92.45 34.82 -127.18
C LYS A 6 -92.24 36.31 -127.57
N ILE A 7 -92.53 36.62 -128.85
CA ILE A 7 -93.52 37.60 -129.41
C ILE A 7 -93.66 39.02 -128.79
N TYR A 8 -93.49 40.08 -129.63
CA TYR A 8 -94.42 41.20 -129.99
C TYR A 8 -93.61 42.34 -130.68
N LEU A 9 -94.12 43.29 -131.49
CA LEU A 9 -94.98 43.26 -132.71
C LEU A 9 -94.92 44.66 -133.39
N HIS A 10 -95.25 44.79 -134.70
CA HIS A 10 -95.34 46.05 -135.51
C HIS A 10 -93.96 46.74 -135.74
N TYR A 11 -93.66 47.57 -136.77
CA TYR A 11 -94.33 48.10 -137.99
C TYR A 11 -93.21 48.64 -138.93
N LEU A 12 -93.36 48.95 -140.24
CA LEU A 12 -94.48 48.91 -141.20
C LEU A 12 -93.95 48.72 -142.66
N LEU A 13 -94.91 48.55 -143.58
CA LEU A 13 -94.94 48.61 -145.06
C LEU A 13 -94.60 50.03 -145.63
N LEU A 14 -94.55 50.32 -146.96
CA LEU A 14 -95.10 49.65 -148.15
C LEU A 14 -94.28 49.86 -149.44
N LEU A 15 -94.63 49.10 -150.49
CA LEU A 15 -94.14 49.16 -151.87
C LEU A 15 -94.53 50.45 -152.63
N GLY A 16 -93.80 50.75 -153.71
CA GLY A 16 -94.23 51.58 -154.85
C GLY A 16 -93.85 50.90 -156.17
N LEU A 17 -94.75 50.87 -157.15
CA LEU A 17 -94.65 49.99 -158.34
C LEU A 17 -94.29 50.77 -159.62
N VAL A 18 -93.31 50.25 -160.38
CA VAL A 18 -93.08 50.31 -161.85
C VAL A 18 -93.58 51.54 -162.65
N VAL A 19 -92.67 52.16 -163.41
CA VAL A 19 -92.76 52.26 -164.90
C VAL A 19 -91.37 52.56 -165.48
N PHE A 20 -91.07 51.94 -166.62
CA PHE A 20 -89.84 52.14 -167.39
C PHE A 20 -89.96 53.39 -168.26
N PHE A 21 -88.99 54.31 -168.18
CA PHE A 21 -88.56 55.13 -169.33
C PHE A 21 -87.09 55.53 -169.15
N CYS A 22 -86.41 55.79 -170.27
CA CYS A 22 -84.95 55.94 -170.33
C CYS A 22 -84.48 57.34 -169.90
N GLY A 23 -83.32 57.41 -169.25
CA GLY A 23 -82.56 58.64 -168.97
C GLY A 23 -81.16 58.30 -168.50
N ASP A 24 -80.15 59.03 -168.99
CA ASP A 24 -78.74 58.74 -168.70
C ASP A 24 -78.40 58.86 -167.20
N SER A 25 -77.68 57.86 -166.69
CA SER A 25 -77.01 57.94 -165.40
C SER A 25 -75.51 57.71 -165.58
N LYS A 26 -74.69 58.61 -165.01
CA LYS A 26 -73.23 58.56 -165.13
C LYS A 26 -72.66 57.40 -164.30
N ALA A 27 -71.52 56.86 -164.72
CA ALA A 27 -70.76 55.91 -163.93
C ALA A 27 -70.32 56.52 -162.58
N GLN A 28 -70.28 55.69 -161.55
CA GLN A 28 -69.88 56.02 -160.17
C GLN A 28 -68.98 54.90 -159.60
N ILE A 29 -68.22 55.20 -158.54
CA ILE A 29 -67.49 54.23 -157.72
C ILE A 29 -68.25 54.04 -156.39
N THR A 30 -68.25 52.82 -155.86
CA THR A 30 -68.77 52.47 -154.52
C THR A 30 -67.65 51.85 -153.69
N VAL A 31 -67.45 52.33 -152.46
CA VAL A 31 -66.42 51.84 -151.51
C VAL A 31 -67.04 51.13 -150.30
N THR A 32 -66.44 50.00 -149.93
CA THR A 32 -66.72 49.22 -148.71
C THR A 32 -65.41 48.79 -148.05
N ALA A 33 -65.44 48.37 -146.78
CA ALA A 33 -64.25 47.89 -146.09
C ALA A 33 -64.56 46.92 -144.95
N ASN A 34 -63.65 45.96 -144.71
CA ASN A 34 -63.63 45.08 -143.54
C ASN A 34 -62.49 45.50 -142.59
N THR A 35 -62.71 45.36 -141.28
CA THR A 35 -61.71 45.70 -140.25
C THR A 35 -61.18 44.48 -139.50
N THR A 36 -59.96 44.61 -138.98
CA THR A 36 -59.46 43.86 -137.83
C THR A 36 -59.19 44.88 -136.72
N ASN A 37 -59.82 44.69 -135.57
CA ASN A 37 -59.62 45.56 -134.39
C ASN A 37 -58.27 45.26 -133.73
N VAL A 38 -57.72 46.20 -132.96
CA VAL A 38 -56.45 45.95 -132.26
C VAL A 38 -56.66 44.97 -131.10
N SER A 39 -55.74 44.02 -130.93
CA SER A 39 -55.88 42.94 -129.96
C SER A 39 -55.65 43.41 -128.52
N CYS A 40 -54.92 44.50 -128.32
CA CYS A 40 -54.66 45.11 -127.00
C CYS A 40 -55.00 46.60 -126.97
N ASN A 41 -55.33 47.10 -125.78
CA ASN A 41 -55.51 48.53 -125.52
C ASN A 41 -54.21 49.31 -125.84
N GLY A 42 -54.30 50.37 -126.65
CA GLY A 42 -53.13 51.10 -127.17
C GLY A 42 -52.38 50.37 -128.29
N GLY A 43 -52.91 49.25 -128.80
CA GLY A 43 -52.30 48.46 -129.87
C GLY A 43 -52.29 49.15 -131.23
N SER A 44 -51.58 48.54 -132.19
CA SER A 44 -51.50 48.96 -133.60
C SER A 44 -51.44 47.78 -134.57
N ASP A 45 -51.93 46.61 -134.16
CA ASP A 45 -52.05 45.40 -134.97
C ASP A 45 -53.30 45.37 -135.87
N GLY A 46 -54.14 46.41 -135.78
CA GLY A 46 -55.37 46.54 -136.54
C GLY A 46 -55.13 46.73 -138.04
N ALA A 47 -56.15 46.41 -138.83
CA ALA A 47 -56.10 46.49 -140.28
C ALA A 47 -57.44 46.90 -140.90
N ILE A 48 -57.38 47.49 -142.09
CA ILE A 48 -58.54 47.73 -142.95
C ILE A 48 -58.24 47.14 -144.34
N VAL A 49 -59.15 46.30 -144.83
CA VAL A 49 -59.14 45.78 -146.20
C VAL A 49 -60.30 46.41 -146.97
N VAL A 50 -59.99 47.17 -148.01
CA VAL A 50 -60.95 47.96 -148.79
C VAL A 50 -61.41 47.19 -150.02
N SER A 51 -62.69 47.29 -150.35
CA SER A 51 -63.30 46.67 -151.53
C SER A 51 -64.09 47.74 -152.30
N ALA A 52 -63.76 47.93 -153.58
CA ALA A 52 -64.36 48.96 -154.43
C ALA A 52 -64.92 48.36 -155.73
N SER A 53 -66.01 48.93 -156.23
CA SER A 53 -66.69 48.50 -157.46
C SER A 53 -67.31 49.67 -158.23
N GLY A 54 -67.64 49.45 -159.51
CA GLY A 54 -68.02 50.50 -160.46
C GLY A 54 -66.83 50.97 -161.31
N GLY A 55 -66.77 52.28 -161.59
CA GLY A 55 -65.64 52.93 -162.28
C GLY A 55 -65.42 52.50 -163.73
N SER A 56 -64.27 52.94 -164.28
CA SER A 56 -63.85 52.70 -165.67
C SER A 56 -62.35 52.40 -165.83
N SER A 57 -61.60 52.28 -164.73
CA SER A 57 -60.14 52.11 -164.71
C SER A 57 -59.66 51.48 -163.40
N SER A 58 -58.37 51.16 -163.31
CA SER A 58 -57.76 50.52 -162.13
C SER A 58 -57.78 51.43 -160.90
N TYR A 59 -58.26 50.91 -159.77
CA TYR A 59 -58.35 51.68 -158.53
C TYR A 59 -56.99 52.06 -157.95
N GLN A 60 -56.97 53.21 -157.28
CA GLN A 60 -55.98 53.59 -156.28
C GLN A 60 -56.68 53.95 -154.97
N TYR A 61 -56.09 53.55 -153.85
CA TYR A 61 -56.60 53.70 -152.49
C TYR A 61 -55.72 54.68 -151.71
N GLN A 62 -56.32 55.58 -150.95
CA GLN A 62 -55.65 56.55 -150.09
C GLN A 62 -56.21 56.42 -148.67
N LEU A 63 -55.34 56.32 -147.67
CA LEU A 63 -55.72 56.37 -146.25
C LEU A 63 -55.48 57.79 -145.71
N ASN A 64 -56.51 58.39 -145.13
CA ASN A 64 -56.56 59.79 -144.70
C ASN A 64 -56.03 60.71 -145.81
N TRP A 65 -54.99 61.50 -145.51
CA TRP A 65 -54.33 62.43 -146.44
C TRP A 65 -53.00 61.88 -146.98
N GLY A 66 -52.78 60.56 -146.93
CA GLY A 66 -51.56 59.91 -147.40
C GLY A 66 -51.39 59.93 -148.93
N SER A 67 -50.41 59.21 -149.45
CA SER A 67 -50.32 58.97 -150.90
C SER A 67 -51.36 57.95 -151.37
N PHE A 68 -51.78 58.05 -152.63
CA PHE A 68 -52.53 57.00 -153.30
C PHE A 68 -51.62 55.79 -153.57
N GLN A 69 -52.14 54.58 -153.37
CA GLN A 69 -51.45 53.31 -153.61
C GLN A 69 -52.35 52.29 -154.31
N ALA A 70 -51.76 51.30 -154.98
CA ALA A 70 -52.49 50.19 -155.60
C ALA A 70 -53.00 49.13 -154.60
N SER A 71 -52.39 49.03 -153.40
CA SER A 71 -52.84 48.10 -152.37
C SER A 71 -54.15 48.57 -151.73
N ASN A 72 -55.14 47.68 -151.71
CA ASN A 72 -56.41 47.89 -151.02
C ASN A 72 -56.33 47.65 -149.49
N THR A 73 -55.18 47.22 -148.98
CA THR A 73 -55.00 46.82 -147.59
C THR A 73 -54.08 47.79 -146.85
N PHE A 74 -54.55 48.21 -145.67
CA PHE A 74 -53.82 49.05 -144.73
C PHE A 74 -53.70 48.31 -143.39
N SER A 75 -52.48 47.93 -143.00
CA SER A 75 -52.17 47.26 -141.73
C SER A 75 -51.31 48.16 -140.84
N GLY A 76 -51.09 47.77 -139.58
CA GLY A 76 -50.32 48.58 -138.63
C GLY A 76 -51.13 49.72 -138.01
N LEU A 77 -52.46 49.56 -137.92
CA LEU A 77 -53.39 50.64 -137.58
C LEU A 77 -53.81 50.56 -136.11
N SER A 78 -53.71 51.71 -135.42
CA SER A 78 -54.18 51.91 -134.05
C SER A 78 -55.70 52.10 -133.98
N SER A 79 -56.30 51.87 -132.82
CA SER A 79 -57.69 52.25 -132.52
C SER A 79 -57.95 53.73 -132.86
N LYS A 80 -58.83 53.98 -133.85
CA LYS A 80 -59.22 55.27 -134.43
C LYS A 80 -60.21 55.08 -135.57
N THR A 81 -60.88 56.17 -135.95
CA THR A 81 -61.54 56.29 -137.26
C THR A 81 -60.53 56.76 -138.31
N TYR A 82 -60.50 56.06 -139.43
CA TYR A 82 -59.73 56.37 -140.63
C TYR A 82 -60.67 56.76 -141.76
N SER A 83 -60.31 57.78 -142.52
CA SER A 83 -60.96 58.11 -143.78
C SER A 83 -60.24 57.38 -144.92
N ILE A 84 -60.97 56.90 -145.91
CA ILE A 84 -60.44 56.19 -147.07
C ILE A 84 -61.01 56.86 -148.30
N ILE A 85 -60.15 57.21 -149.26
CA ILE A 85 -60.56 57.73 -150.56
C ILE A 85 -60.12 56.73 -151.62
N VAL A 86 -61.03 56.37 -152.53
CA VAL A 86 -60.74 55.49 -153.66
C VAL A 86 -61.02 56.23 -154.96
N THR A 87 -60.15 56.05 -155.95
CA THR A 87 -60.28 56.68 -157.27
C THR A 87 -59.95 55.71 -158.38
N ASP A 88 -60.61 55.84 -159.54
CA ASP A 88 -60.21 55.19 -160.79
C ASP A 88 -59.39 56.14 -161.70
N GLY A 89 -59.02 57.31 -161.18
CA GLY A 89 -58.36 58.40 -161.90
C GLY A 89 -59.31 59.51 -162.36
N SER A 90 -60.59 59.19 -162.64
CA SER A 90 -61.60 60.18 -163.08
C SER A 90 -62.66 60.45 -162.01
N LEU A 91 -63.08 59.41 -161.30
CA LEU A 91 -64.10 59.43 -160.25
C LEU A 91 -63.45 59.24 -158.88
N LYS A 92 -64.14 59.67 -157.82
CA LYS A 92 -63.74 59.48 -156.42
C LYS A 92 -64.96 59.15 -155.55
N ASP A 93 -64.76 58.25 -154.60
CA ASP A 93 -65.69 57.94 -153.50
C ASP A 93 -64.89 57.78 -152.20
N SER A 94 -65.54 57.93 -151.05
CA SER A 94 -64.86 57.95 -149.74
C SER A 94 -65.68 57.33 -148.60
N LEU A 95 -65.02 56.53 -147.76
CA LEU A 95 -65.59 55.81 -146.64
C LEU A 95 -64.82 56.09 -145.35
N ASN A 96 -65.52 56.33 -144.24
CA ASN A 96 -64.93 56.40 -142.91
C ASN A 96 -65.11 55.06 -142.18
N VAL A 97 -64.03 54.54 -141.57
CA VAL A 97 -63.95 53.20 -140.99
C VAL A 97 -63.27 53.26 -139.63
N THR A 98 -63.87 52.67 -138.59
CA THR A 98 -63.31 52.66 -137.23
C THR A 98 -62.72 51.30 -136.87
N ILE A 99 -61.46 51.32 -136.44
CA ILE A 99 -60.82 50.26 -135.66
C ILE A 99 -61.03 50.57 -134.19
N SER A 100 -61.47 49.60 -133.39
CA SER A 100 -61.61 49.71 -131.94
C SER A 100 -60.55 48.89 -131.18
N GLU A 101 -60.50 49.07 -129.87
CA GLU A 101 -59.63 48.35 -128.93
C GLU A 101 -60.43 47.79 -127.74
N PRO A 102 -59.94 46.73 -127.05
CA PRO A 102 -60.46 46.36 -125.74
C PRO A 102 -60.14 47.43 -124.70
N SER A 103 -60.89 47.45 -123.60
CA SER A 103 -60.57 48.29 -122.45
C SER A 103 -59.26 47.84 -121.80
N LYS A 104 -58.48 48.79 -121.26
CA LYS A 104 -57.18 48.49 -120.63
C LYS A 104 -57.33 47.40 -119.56
N LEU A 105 -56.58 46.31 -119.72
CA LEU A 105 -56.40 45.29 -118.69
C LEU A 105 -55.79 45.93 -117.44
N ASN A 106 -56.41 45.70 -116.28
CA ASN A 106 -55.90 46.17 -115.01
C ASN A 106 -56.02 45.11 -113.90
N LEU A 107 -54.87 44.80 -113.30
CA LEU A 107 -54.69 43.93 -112.15
C LEU A 107 -54.78 44.72 -110.83
N LYS A 108 -55.35 44.12 -109.79
CA LYS A 108 -55.38 44.68 -108.43
C LYS A 108 -55.24 43.58 -107.37
N ILE A 109 -54.69 43.94 -106.22
CA ILE A 109 -54.69 43.10 -105.01
C ILE A 109 -56.04 43.29 -104.29
N SER A 110 -56.76 42.21 -104.05
CA SER A 110 -58.08 42.20 -103.40
C SER A 110 -57.99 41.92 -101.89
N SER A 111 -57.03 41.10 -101.47
CA SER A 111 -56.72 40.84 -100.06
C SER A 111 -55.26 40.44 -99.90
N LYS A 112 -54.71 40.62 -98.69
CA LYS A 112 -53.31 40.33 -98.36
C LYS A 112 -53.14 40.06 -96.86
N THR A 113 -52.37 39.05 -96.51
CA THR A 113 -51.96 38.70 -95.14
C THR A 113 -50.43 38.76 -95.05
N ASN A 114 -49.90 39.58 -94.14
CA ASN A 114 -48.46 39.63 -93.84
C ASN A 114 -48.01 38.39 -93.05
N ILE A 115 -46.69 38.17 -92.98
CA ILE A 115 -46.08 37.02 -92.31
C ILE A 115 -46.26 37.14 -90.79
N SER A 116 -46.65 36.06 -90.13
CA SER A 116 -46.97 36.06 -88.69
C SER A 116 -45.73 36.08 -87.78
N CYS A 117 -44.62 35.47 -88.20
CA CYS A 117 -43.39 35.34 -87.40
C CYS A 117 -42.14 35.75 -88.19
N ASN A 118 -41.13 36.30 -87.51
CA ASN A 118 -39.85 36.63 -88.16
C ASN A 118 -39.21 35.36 -88.76
N GLY A 119 -38.85 35.39 -90.05
CA GLY A 119 -38.37 34.24 -90.80
C GLY A 119 -39.47 33.32 -91.36
N GLY A 120 -40.75 33.65 -91.17
CA GLY A 120 -41.89 32.87 -91.64
C GLY A 120 -42.14 32.91 -93.14
N ALA A 121 -43.06 32.04 -93.59
CA ALA A 121 -43.48 31.89 -94.98
C ALA A 121 -45.01 31.71 -95.12
N ASP A 122 -45.79 32.24 -94.18
CA ASP A 122 -47.26 32.10 -94.11
C ASP A 122 -48.04 33.23 -94.81
N GLY A 123 -47.33 34.17 -95.44
CA GLY A 123 -47.96 35.26 -96.18
C GLY A 123 -48.83 34.76 -97.34
N SER A 124 -49.89 35.50 -97.65
CA SER A 124 -50.88 35.16 -98.70
C SER A 124 -51.56 36.38 -99.30
N LEU A 125 -52.11 36.25 -100.51
CA LEU A 125 -52.90 37.28 -101.19
C LEU A 125 -53.95 36.70 -102.14
N SER A 126 -54.90 37.55 -102.56
CA SER A 126 -55.78 37.30 -103.70
C SER A 126 -55.83 38.51 -104.64
N LEU A 127 -56.07 38.25 -105.93
CA LEU A 127 -56.08 39.23 -107.01
C LEU A 127 -57.50 39.44 -107.58
N SER A 128 -57.73 40.59 -108.19
CA SER A 128 -58.89 40.88 -109.06
C SER A 128 -58.42 41.54 -110.35
N VAL A 129 -59.24 41.42 -111.40
CA VAL A 129 -58.95 41.91 -112.75
C VAL A 129 -60.15 42.66 -113.29
N SER A 130 -59.89 43.72 -114.04
CA SER A 130 -60.90 44.45 -114.82
C SER A 130 -60.33 44.84 -116.18
N GLY A 131 -61.16 44.87 -117.22
CA GLY A 131 -60.73 45.12 -118.60
C GLY A 131 -60.01 43.93 -119.25
N GLY A 132 -59.47 44.13 -120.45
CA GLY A 132 -58.90 43.08 -121.28
C GLY A 132 -59.93 42.08 -121.84
N THR A 133 -59.42 41.01 -122.44
CA THR A 133 -60.17 39.97 -123.16
C THR A 133 -60.15 38.66 -122.38
N SER A 134 -61.30 38.17 -121.91
CA SER A 134 -61.38 36.90 -121.18
C SER A 134 -60.99 35.71 -122.07
N THR A 135 -60.34 34.66 -121.56
CA THR A 135 -59.97 34.35 -120.16
C THR A 135 -58.66 34.98 -119.70
N PHE A 136 -58.42 34.97 -118.38
CA PHE A 136 -57.20 35.50 -117.74
C PHE A 136 -56.32 34.39 -117.16
N SER A 137 -55.01 34.64 -117.05
CA SER A 137 -54.07 33.77 -116.33
C SER A 137 -53.02 34.58 -115.57
N TYR A 138 -52.64 34.12 -114.39
CA TYR A 138 -51.84 34.85 -113.40
C TYR A 138 -50.50 34.16 -113.15
N ARG A 139 -49.43 34.91 -112.91
CA ARG A 139 -48.16 34.36 -112.41
C ARG A 139 -47.53 35.22 -111.32
N LEU A 140 -46.64 34.58 -110.57
CA LEU A 140 -45.75 35.21 -109.61
C LEU A 140 -44.35 35.32 -110.22
N GLY A 141 -43.87 36.54 -110.45
CA GLY A 141 -42.58 36.82 -111.07
C GLY A 141 -42.37 36.09 -112.40
N SER A 142 -41.27 35.37 -112.54
CA SER A 142 -40.94 34.53 -113.70
C SER A 142 -41.57 33.12 -113.65
N GLY A 143 -42.49 32.85 -112.71
CA GLY A 143 -43.14 31.56 -112.55
C GLY A 143 -44.11 31.20 -113.68
N THR A 144 -44.62 29.96 -113.63
CA THR A 144 -45.67 29.46 -114.53
C THR A 144 -46.99 30.20 -114.32
N TYR A 145 -47.75 30.43 -115.39
CA TYR A 145 -49.11 30.95 -115.29
C TYR A 145 -50.08 29.89 -114.74
N GLN A 146 -51.02 30.34 -113.91
CA GLN A 146 -52.12 29.56 -113.34
C GLN A 146 -53.46 30.29 -113.56
N SER A 147 -54.58 29.56 -113.51
CA SER A 147 -55.92 30.15 -113.53
C SER A 147 -56.37 30.73 -112.19
N SER A 148 -55.73 30.31 -111.08
CA SER A 148 -56.01 30.83 -109.73
C SER A 148 -55.51 32.28 -109.58
N ASN A 149 -56.39 33.14 -109.08
CA ASN A 149 -56.07 34.52 -108.68
C ASN A 149 -55.45 34.60 -107.27
N SER A 150 -55.27 33.47 -106.58
CA SER A 150 -54.87 33.42 -105.16
C SER A 150 -53.52 32.72 -104.99
N PHE A 151 -52.70 33.25 -104.08
CA PHE A 151 -51.32 32.82 -103.83
C PHE A 151 -51.03 32.79 -102.32
N SER A 152 -50.21 31.85 -101.88
CA SER A 152 -49.76 31.69 -100.48
C SER A 152 -48.33 31.14 -100.43
N GLY A 153 -47.74 31.10 -99.24
CA GLY A 153 -46.34 30.66 -99.07
C GLY A 153 -45.32 31.80 -99.14
N PHE A 154 -45.75 33.05 -98.99
CA PHE A 154 -44.86 34.22 -99.09
C PHE A 154 -44.05 34.41 -97.80
N SER A 155 -42.74 34.64 -97.95
CA SER A 155 -41.88 35.25 -96.93
C SER A 155 -41.87 36.77 -97.07
N ALA A 156 -41.25 37.48 -96.12
CA ALA A 156 -41.10 38.93 -96.22
C ALA A 156 -40.22 39.32 -97.41
N GLY A 157 -40.67 40.29 -98.22
CA GLY A 157 -40.03 40.68 -99.48
C GLY A 157 -41.00 41.33 -100.45
N THR A 158 -40.47 41.88 -101.55
CA THR A 158 -41.29 42.45 -102.64
C THR A 158 -41.40 41.46 -103.80
N TYR A 159 -42.61 41.29 -104.30
CA TYR A 159 -42.97 40.36 -105.35
C TYR A 159 -43.75 41.08 -106.46
N THR A 160 -43.48 40.73 -107.71
CA THR A 160 -44.25 41.20 -108.87
C THR A 160 -45.26 40.12 -109.27
N LEU A 161 -46.51 40.53 -109.47
CA LEU A 161 -47.60 39.70 -109.97
C LEU A 161 -47.93 40.16 -111.38
N GLU A 162 -48.21 39.24 -112.28
CA GLU A 162 -48.52 39.53 -113.68
C GLU A 162 -49.78 38.77 -114.10
N VAL A 163 -50.65 39.43 -114.84
CA VAL A 163 -51.80 38.82 -115.50
C VAL A 163 -51.68 38.96 -117.02
N ASN A 164 -51.95 37.88 -117.74
CA ASN A 164 -52.22 37.90 -119.17
C ASN A 164 -53.73 37.76 -119.41
N ASP A 165 -54.24 38.43 -120.43
CA ASP A 165 -55.55 38.14 -121.03
C ASP A 165 -55.42 37.14 -122.21
N PHE A 166 -56.54 36.80 -122.85
CA PHE A 166 -56.58 35.83 -123.97
C PHE A 166 -55.73 36.25 -125.18
N ASN A 167 -55.57 37.55 -125.41
CA ASN A 167 -54.77 38.11 -126.49
C ASN A 167 -53.29 38.27 -126.10
N ASN A 168 -52.89 37.82 -124.90
CA ASN A 168 -51.59 38.04 -124.27
C ASN A 168 -51.28 39.51 -123.94
N CYS A 169 -52.31 40.37 -123.85
CA CYS A 169 -52.17 41.69 -123.26
C CYS A 169 -51.86 41.54 -121.77
N LYS A 170 -51.05 42.45 -121.21
CA LYS A 170 -50.46 42.29 -119.87
C LYS A 170 -50.72 43.48 -118.95
N ASP A 171 -50.88 43.19 -117.66
CA ASP A 171 -50.73 44.17 -116.59
C ASP A 171 -49.96 43.54 -115.41
N THR A 172 -49.26 44.37 -114.64
CA THR A 172 -48.37 43.94 -113.56
C THR A 172 -48.57 44.78 -112.31
N GLU A 173 -48.64 44.12 -111.15
CA GLU A 173 -48.85 44.76 -109.85
C GLU A 173 -47.78 44.29 -108.85
N SER A 174 -47.25 45.20 -108.03
CA SER A 174 -46.17 44.90 -107.07
C SER A 174 -46.67 44.88 -105.63
N VAL A 175 -46.31 43.84 -104.87
CA VAL A 175 -46.69 43.68 -103.45
C VAL A 175 -45.45 43.49 -102.56
N THR A 176 -45.36 44.23 -101.46
CA THR A 176 -44.33 44.01 -100.42
C THR A 176 -44.94 43.35 -99.19
N PHE A 177 -44.56 42.12 -98.90
CA PHE A 177 -44.90 41.43 -97.65
C PHE A 177 -43.94 41.83 -96.53
N THR A 178 -44.47 42.08 -95.34
CA THR A 178 -43.68 42.37 -94.13
C THR A 178 -43.81 41.26 -93.09
N GLN A 179 -42.88 41.24 -92.14
CA GLN A 179 -42.85 40.36 -90.96
C GLN A 179 -42.58 41.20 -89.70
N PRO A 180 -42.91 40.73 -88.48
CA PRO A 180 -42.48 41.39 -87.25
C PRO A 180 -40.95 41.35 -87.09
N THR A 181 -40.41 42.16 -86.19
CA THR A 181 -39.04 42.01 -85.69
C THR A 181 -38.87 40.68 -84.96
N ALA A 182 -37.64 40.14 -84.94
CA ALA A 182 -37.36 38.90 -84.22
C ALA A 182 -37.75 39.02 -82.74
N LEU A 183 -38.44 37.99 -82.23
CA LEU A 183 -38.76 37.86 -80.81
C LEU A 183 -37.48 37.42 -80.09
N VAL A 184 -37.07 38.17 -79.07
CA VAL A 184 -35.86 37.90 -78.29
C VAL A 184 -36.20 37.96 -76.81
N LEU A 185 -35.95 36.85 -76.12
CA LEU A 185 -36.09 36.69 -74.68
C LEU A 185 -34.75 36.90 -73.97
N SER A 186 -34.78 37.63 -72.87
CA SER A 186 -33.63 37.80 -71.98
C SER A 186 -34.05 37.64 -70.52
N ALA A 187 -33.10 37.32 -69.66
CA ALA A 187 -33.32 37.09 -68.24
C ALA A 187 -32.27 37.82 -67.40
N SER A 188 -32.73 38.52 -66.36
CA SER A 188 -31.89 39.01 -65.26
C SER A 188 -32.02 38.09 -64.05
N VAL A 189 -30.92 37.87 -63.33
CA VAL A 189 -30.83 36.90 -62.22
C VAL A 189 -30.39 37.59 -60.93
N THR A 190 -31.19 37.43 -59.87
CA THR A 190 -30.72 37.64 -58.50
C THR A 190 -30.19 36.31 -57.97
N SER A 191 -28.95 36.28 -57.50
CA SER A 191 -28.34 35.09 -56.88
C SER A 191 -28.82 34.95 -55.42
N PRO A 192 -29.22 33.75 -54.94
CA PRO A 192 -29.37 33.50 -53.51
C PRO A 192 -28.01 33.56 -52.82
N VAL A 193 -27.98 34.02 -51.57
CA VAL A 193 -26.74 34.03 -50.76
C VAL A 193 -26.22 32.60 -50.56
N CYS A 194 -27.11 31.69 -50.13
CA CYS A 194 -26.75 30.31 -49.78
C CYS A 194 -27.37 29.29 -50.73
N ALA A 195 -26.70 28.14 -50.90
CA ALA A 195 -27.18 27.05 -51.76
C ALA A 195 -28.61 26.57 -51.43
N SER A 196 -28.92 26.50 -50.15
CA SER A 196 -30.18 26.01 -49.56
C SER A 196 -31.30 27.05 -49.50
N ASN A 197 -31.05 28.30 -49.89
CA ASN A 197 -31.99 29.39 -49.63
C ASN A 197 -32.78 29.75 -50.89
N GLN A 198 -34.11 29.75 -50.78
CA GLN A 198 -35.03 30.22 -51.81
C GLN A 198 -35.07 31.76 -51.85
N THR A 199 -33.93 32.41 -52.09
CA THR A 199 -33.84 33.88 -52.23
C THR A 199 -33.40 34.34 -53.62
N GLY A 200 -33.14 33.40 -54.53
CA GLY A 200 -32.88 33.72 -55.93
C GLY A 200 -34.15 34.19 -56.66
N SER A 201 -33.95 34.96 -57.73
CA SER A 201 -35.04 35.33 -58.63
C SER A 201 -34.60 35.45 -60.09
N ILE A 202 -35.55 35.24 -60.99
CA ILE A 202 -35.43 35.47 -62.44
C ILE A 202 -36.46 36.53 -62.83
N VAL A 203 -36.02 37.54 -63.59
CA VAL A 203 -36.89 38.53 -64.24
C VAL A 203 -36.71 38.41 -65.74
N LEU A 204 -37.77 38.05 -66.45
CA LEU A 204 -37.81 37.93 -67.91
C LEU A 204 -38.17 39.27 -68.58
N SER A 205 -37.49 39.60 -69.68
CA SER A 205 -37.82 40.76 -70.52
C SER A 205 -37.63 40.44 -72.01
N VAL A 206 -38.40 41.13 -72.86
CA VAL A 206 -38.61 40.78 -74.27
C VAL A 206 -38.35 41.98 -75.16
N LEU A 207 -37.75 41.72 -76.32
CA LEU A 207 -37.64 42.67 -77.43
C LEU A 207 -38.22 42.04 -78.71
N GLY A 208 -38.91 42.84 -79.52
CA GLY A 208 -39.51 42.40 -80.79
C GLY A 208 -40.68 41.41 -80.66
N GLY A 209 -41.05 40.77 -81.76
CA GLY A 209 -42.27 39.95 -81.88
C GLY A 209 -43.57 40.78 -81.89
N THR A 210 -44.70 40.10 -81.73
CA THR A 210 -46.06 40.69 -81.77
C THR A 210 -46.63 40.82 -80.36
N SER A 211 -47.01 42.05 -79.99
CA SER A 211 -47.49 42.37 -78.63
C SER A 211 -48.60 41.42 -78.13
N GLY A 212 -48.41 40.89 -76.91
CA GLY A 212 -49.32 39.94 -76.25
C GLY A 212 -48.58 38.70 -75.76
N TYR A 213 -47.45 38.92 -75.07
CA TYR A 213 -46.51 37.87 -74.69
C TYR A 213 -47.01 37.01 -73.52
N THR A 214 -46.71 35.72 -73.59
CA THR A 214 -46.89 34.76 -72.50
C THR A 214 -45.60 34.00 -72.25
N TYR A 215 -45.37 33.60 -71.00
CA TYR A 215 -44.10 33.10 -70.48
C TYR A 215 -44.27 31.79 -69.72
N ARG A 216 -43.23 30.96 -69.76
CA ARG A 216 -43.03 29.83 -68.86
C ARG A 216 -41.58 29.74 -68.40
N LEU A 217 -41.36 29.21 -67.20
CA LEU A 217 -40.06 28.97 -66.59
C LEU A 217 -40.09 27.58 -65.96
N ASP A 218 -39.08 26.77 -66.25
CA ASP A 218 -38.92 25.41 -65.72
C ASP A 218 -37.50 25.22 -65.15
N SER A 219 -37.37 24.38 -64.13
CA SER A 219 -36.09 23.99 -63.49
C SER A 219 -35.26 23.00 -64.33
N SER A 220 -35.40 23.04 -65.65
CA SER A 220 -34.76 22.13 -66.60
C SER A 220 -34.13 22.90 -67.75
N TYR A 221 -32.80 23.05 -67.71
CA TYR A 221 -31.90 23.78 -68.63
C TYR A 221 -31.99 23.44 -70.14
N LYS A 222 -32.93 22.60 -70.57
CA LYS A 222 -33.11 22.22 -71.98
C LYS A 222 -34.56 21.99 -72.40
N GLN A 223 -35.52 21.94 -71.48
CA GLN A 223 -36.90 21.51 -71.77
C GLN A 223 -37.91 22.27 -70.91
N PRO A 224 -38.50 23.37 -71.43
CA PRO A 224 -39.66 23.98 -70.82
C PRO A 224 -40.90 23.10 -71.02
N ILE A 225 -41.60 22.80 -69.93
CA ILE A 225 -42.77 21.90 -69.86
C ILE A 225 -43.96 22.52 -69.12
N SER A 226 -43.75 23.60 -68.36
CA SER A 226 -44.81 24.33 -67.67
C SER A 226 -45.81 24.98 -68.63
N ALA A 227 -46.97 25.35 -68.10
CA ALA A 227 -47.98 26.10 -68.84
C ALA A 227 -47.57 27.58 -69.02
N PHE A 228 -47.99 28.17 -70.14
CA PHE A 228 -47.82 29.59 -70.43
C PHE A 228 -48.67 30.48 -69.50
N SER A 229 -48.12 31.62 -69.09
CA SER A 229 -48.72 32.59 -68.16
C SER A 229 -48.33 34.03 -68.53
N SER A 230 -48.90 35.04 -67.86
CA SER A 230 -48.46 36.45 -67.99
C SER A 230 -47.29 36.83 -67.04
N LYS A 231 -46.71 35.87 -66.32
CA LYS A 231 -45.73 36.10 -65.25
C LYS A 231 -44.31 36.32 -65.81
N THR A 232 -43.74 37.50 -65.59
CA THR A 232 -42.35 37.84 -65.96
C THR A 232 -41.34 37.62 -64.83
N THR A 233 -41.75 37.80 -63.57
CA THR A 233 -40.87 37.69 -62.39
C THR A 233 -41.14 36.41 -61.61
N TYR A 234 -40.10 35.62 -61.39
CA TYR A 234 -40.13 34.37 -60.62
C TYR A 234 -39.17 34.49 -59.43
N SER A 235 -39.71 34.63 -58.23
CA SER A 235 -38.98 34.64 -56.97
C SER A 235 -38.91 33.25 -56.32
N ASN A 236 -38.23 33.16 -55.18
CA ASN A 236 -38.11 31.97 -54.34
C ASN A 236 -37.40 30.80 -55.04
N LEU A 237 -36.38 31.13 -55.83
CA LEU A 237 -35.59 30.16 -56.58
C LEU A 237 -34.31 29.75 -55.82
N TYR A 238 -33.92 28.50 -55.98
CA TYR A 238 -32.66 27.95 -55.47
C TYR A 238 -31.49 28.26 -56.43
N LYS A 239 -30.26 27.87 -56.04
CA LYS A 239 -29.20 27.60 -57.02
C LYS A 239 -29.68 26.52 -57.99
N GLY A 240 -29.57 26.74 -59.29
CA GLY A 240 -30.03 25.76 -60.28
C GLY A 240 -29.96 26.28 -61.72
N ASN A 241 -30.14 25.37 -62.66
CA ASN A 241 -30.18 25.69 -64.09
C ASN A 241 -31.64 25.61 -64.58
N TYR A 242 -32.11 26.67 -65.22
CA TYR A 242 -33.50 26.87 -65.62
C TYR A 242 -33.60 27.14 -67.13
N ALA A 243 -34.74 26.79 -67.73
CA ALA A 243 -35.13 27.24 -69.07
C ALA A 243 -36.32 28.18 -68.95
N ALA A 244 -36.29 29.30 -69.66
CA ALA A 244 -37.45 30.16 -69.84
C ALA A 244 -37.80 30.25 -71.33
N GLU A 245 -39.10 30.31 -71.62
CA GLU A 245 -39.63 30.41 -72.98
C GLU A 245 -40.74 31.47 -73.03
N VAL A 246 -40.72 32.28 -74.08
CA VAL A 246 -41.75 33.27 -74.39
C VAL A 246 -42.47 32.88 -75.67
N LYS A 247 -43.77 33.19 -75.72
CA LYS A 247 -44.60 33.08 -76.92
C LYS A 247 -45.40 34.35 -77.12
N ASP A 248 -45.37 34.88 -78.34
CA ASP A 248 -46.08 36.10 -78.74
C ASP A 248 -47.56 35.84 -79.12
N SER A 249 -48.30 36.90 -79.46
CA SER A 249 -49.73 36.77 -79.84
C SER A 249 -49.99 36.15 -81.23
N LYS A 250 -48.93 35.81 -81.97
CA LYS A 250 -48.97 35.06 -83.24
C LYS A 250 -48.48 33.61 -83.08
N GLY A 251 -48.01 33.23 -81.90
CA GLY A 251 -47.49 31.90 -81.62
C GLY A 251 -46.00 31.74 -81.92
N CYS A 252 -45.29 32.83 -82.23
CA CYS A 252 -43.84 32.83 -82.39
C CYS A 252 -43.19 32.62 -81.01
N ILE A 253 -42.12 31.82 -80.95
CA ILE A 253 -41.48 31.38 -79.70
C ILE A 253 -39.98 31.74 -79.70
N ASP A 254 -39.46 32.12 -78.53
CA ASP A 254 -38.02 32.17 -78.23
C ASP A 254 -37.71 31.62 -76.83
N THR A 255 -36.50 31.09 -76.63
CA THR A 255 -36.10 30.32 -75.44
C THR A 255 -34.70 30.71 -74.96
N VAL A 256 -34.61 31.11 -73.68
CA VAL A 256 -33.33 31.44 -73.01
C VAL A 256 -32.99 30.40 -71.94
N GLN A 257 -31.70 30.09 -71.81
CA GLN A 257 -31.18 29.20 -70.78
C GLN A 257 -30.45 30.00 -69.69
N ILE A 258 -30.74 29.67 -68.43
CA ILE A 258 -30.42 30.51 -67.27
C ILE A 258 -29.72 29.67 -66.21
N ALA A 259 -28.63 30.18 -65.63
CA ALA A 259 -27.96 29.56 -64.49
C ALA A 259 -28.02 30.51 -63.28
N ILE A 260 -28.74 30.10 -62.23
CA ILE A 260 -28.69 30.75 -60.92
C ILE A 260 -27.55 30.08 -60.14
N ASN A 261 -26.44 30.80 -59.97
CA ASN A 261 -25.45 30.45 -58.95
C ASN A 261 -25.85 31.05 -57.60
N HIS A 262 -25.41 30.43 -56.50
CA HIS A 262 -25.34 31.16 -55.23
C HIS A 262 -24.13 32.10 -55.23
N LEU A 263 -24.10 33.06 -54.32
CA LEU A 263 -22.91 33.86 -54.06
C LEU A 263 -22.81 34.15 -52.56
N ASP A 264 -21.86 33.50 -51.91
CA ASP A 264 -21.44 33.85 -50.56
C ASP A 264 -20.03 34.45 -50.59
N LEU A 265 -19.89 35.60 -49.93
CA LEU A 265 -18.66 36.38 -49.80
C LEU A 265 -18.39 36.77 -48.35
N VAL A 266 -19.26 36.36 -47.42
CA VAL A 266 -19.02 36.50 -45.99
C VAL A 266 -18.05 35.40 -45.58
N LYS A 267 -17.24 35.67 -44.55
CA LYS A 267 -16.38 34.65 -43.96
C LYS A 267 -17.06 34.02 -42.74
N PRO A 268 -16.91 32.70 -42.53
CA PRO A 268 -17.32 32.07 -41.29
C PRO A 268 -16.58 32.69 -40.10
N VAL A 269 -17.29 32.90 -38.99
CA VAL A 269 -16.74 33.52 -37.77
C VAL A 269 -16.27 32.44 -36.79
N PRO A 270 -14.94 32.26 -36.60
CA PRO A 270 -14.41 31.34 -35.60
C PRO A 270 -14.63 31.88 -34.19
N LEU A 271 -15.35 31.13 -33.36
CA LEU A 271 -15.62 31.48 -31.97
C LEU A 271 -15.33 30.30 -31.02
N PRO A 272 -14.03 29.96 -30.84
CA PRO A 272 -13.61 28.95 -29.89
C PRO A 272 -13.66 29.46 -28.44
N TYR A 273 -13.57 28.53 -27.47
CA TYR A 273 -13.40 28.89 -26.07
C TYR A 273 -12.10 29.69 -25.86
N LYS A 274 -12.19 30.83 -25.17
CA LYS A 274 -11.04 31.70 -24.82
C LYS A 274 -9.88 30.95 -24.14
N LYS A 275 -10.18 29.86 -23.42
CA LYS A 275 -9.21 28.93 -22.84
C LYS A 275 -9.86 27.57 -22.64
N LEU A 276 -9.42 26.55 -23.38
CA LEU A 276 -9.82 25.15 -23.16
C LEU A 276 -8.83 24.52 -22.17
N THR A 277 -9.32 23.88 -21.10
CA THR A 277 -8.46 23.13 -20.16
C THR A 277 -8.69 21.64 -20.33
N VAL A 278 -7.61 20.90 -20.56
CA VAL A 278 -7.62 19.44 -20.74
C VAL A 278 -6.56 18.80 -19.86
N TYR A 279 -6.77 17.52 -19.54
CA TYR A 279 -5.91 16.74 -18.66
C TYR A 279 -5.23 15.62 -19.46
N LEU A 280 -3.95 15.35 -19.18
CA LEU A 280 -3.26 14.19 -19.71
C LEU A 280 -3.89 12.89 -19.20
N SER A 281 -3.88 11.85 -20.04
CA SER A 281 -4.23 10.49 -19.61
C SER A 281 -3.08 9.86 -18.79
N ALA A 282 -3.36 8.72 -18.16
CA ALA A 282 -2.35 7.91 -17.46
C ALA A 282 -1.19 7.40 -18.36
N THR A 283 -1.25 7.60 -19.69
CA THR A 283 -0.14 7.33 -20.62
C THR A 283 0.61 8.59 -21.06
N GLY A 284 0.43 9.73 -20.38
CA GLY A 284 1.14 10.97 -20.68
C GLY A 284 0.75 11.63 -22.00
N SER A 285 -0.47 11.40 -22.50
CA SER A 285 -0.96 12.00 -23.75
C SER A 285 -2.46 12.32 -23.73
N VAL A 286 -2.90 13.30 -24.52
CA VAL A 286 -4.32 13.60 -24.77
C VAL A 286 -4.54 14.11 -26.19
N SER A 287 -5.71 13.86 -26.76
CA SER A 287 -6.15 14.44 -28.03
C SER A 287 -7.26 15.47 -27.81
N VAL A 288 -7.17 16.59 -28.53
CA VAL A 288 -8.16 17.67 -28.58
C VAL A 288 -8.73 17.72 -29.99
N SER A 289 -10.05 17.67 -30.12
CA SER A 289 -10.74 17.83 -31.40
C SER A 289 -11.18 19.28 -31.60
N ALA A 290 -11.36 19.69 -32.86
CA ALA A 290 -11.87 21.03 -33.17
C ALA A 290 -13.30 21.25 -32.62
N LEU A 291 -14.07 20.18 -32.39
CA LEU A 291 -15.39 20.25 -31.75
C LEU A 291 -15.32 20.53 -30.24
N MET A 292 -14.22 20.16 -29.57
CA MET A 292 -13.98 20.52 -28.16
C MET A 292 -13.50 21.97 -28.01
N ALA A 293 -12.94 22.55 -29.07
CA ALA A 293 -12.45 23.92 -29.09
C ALA A 293 -13.56 24.93 -29.43
N ASP A 294 -14.47 24.57 -30.34
CA ASP A 294 -15.59 25.42 -30.75
C ASP A 294 -16.58 25.69 -29.61
N SER A 295 -17.00 26.94 -29.45
CA SER A 295 -18.04 27.33 -28.48
C SER A 295 -19.32 27.84 -29.13
N ALA A 296 -19.23 28.58 -30.25
CA ALA A 296 -20.36 29.13 -31.00
C ALA A 296 -19.97 29.63 -32.41
N SER A 297 -19.01 28.97 -33.08
CA SER A 297 -18.60 29.36 -34.44
C SER A 297 -19.78 29.27 -35.40
N SER A 298 -19.94 30.30 -36.22
CA SER A 298 -21.16 30.51 -37.01
C SER A 298 -20.86 31.08 -38.38
N ASP A 299 -21.83 30.95 -39.28
CA ASP A 299 -21.76 31.32 -40.68
C ASP A 299 -23.19 31.47 -41.24
N ASN A 300 -23.39 32.33 -42.24
CA ASN A 300 -24.71 32.58 -42.84
C ASN A 300 -25.20 31.46 -43.78
N CYS A 301 -24.31 30.68 -44.38
CA CYS A 301 -24.62 29.58 -45.29
C CYS A 301 -24.22 28.18 -44.77
N ALA A 302 -23.62 28.14 -43.58
CA ALA A 302 -23.26 27.01 -42.72
C ALA A 302 -21.83 26.45 -42.90
N LEU A 303 -21.29 25.98 -41.78
CA LEU A 303 -19.92 25.47 -41.64
C LEU A 303 -19.77 24.06 -42.23
N ALA A 304 -18.81 23.88 -43.16
CA ALA A 304 -18.43 22.56 -43.65
C ALA A 304 -17.40 21.86 -42.76
N SER A 305 -16.44 22.60 -42.20
CA SER A 305 -15.38 22.00 -41.39
C SER A 305 -14.81 22.91 -40.30
N ARG A 306 -14.19 22.27 -39.31
CA ARG A 306 -13.49 22.88 -38.17
C ARG A 306 -12.16 22.14 -38.02
N SER A 307 -11.08 22.87 -37.76
CA SER A 307 -9.72 22.31 -37.72
C SER A 307 -8.85 23.01 -36.69
N LEU A 308 -7.82 22.31 -36.23
CA LEU A 308 -6.81 22.79 -35.27
C LEU A 308 -5.42 22.61 -35.88
N SER A 309 -4.52 23.57 -35.68
CA SER A 309 -3.12 23.41 -36.09
C SER A 309 -2.36 22.33 -35.31
N LYS A 310 -2.89 21.93 -34.15
CA LYS A 310 -2.38 20.82 -33.33
C LYS A 310 -3.53 20.14 -32.57
N THR A 311 -3.62 18.82 -32.70
CA THR A 311 -4.66 17.98 -32.06
C THR A 311 -4.12 17.05 -30.97
N SER A 312 -2.86 16.62 -31.06
CA SER A 312 -2.24 15.72 -30.06
C SER A 312 -1.28 16.47 -29.15
N PHE A 313 -1.37 16.21 -27.84
CA PHE A 313 -0.56 16.85 -26.81
C PHE A 313 0.08 15.81 -25.89
N ASP A 314 1.37 15.99 -25.59
CA ASP A 314 2.15 15.12 -24.71
C ASP A 314 2.67 15.89 -23.48
N CYS A 315 3.43 15.22 -22.62
CA CYS A 315 4.05 15.81 -21.43
C CYS A 315 4.97 17.00 -21.70
N LYS A 316 5.49 17.19 -22.93
CA LYS A 316 6.27 18.39 -23.31
C LYS A 316 5.38 19.61 -23.54
N ASN A 317 4.07 19.47 -23.34
CA ASN A 317 3.07 20.49 -23.62
C ASN A 317 2.29 20.92 -22.37
N ILE A 318 2.70 20.49 -21.17
CA ILE A 318 2.07 20.91 -19.90
C ILE A 318 2.18 22.45 -19.79
N GLY A 319 1.07 23.10 -19.42
CA GLY A 319 0.96 24.56 -19.40
C GLY A 319 0.11 25.11 -20.55
N LEU A 320 0.44 26.33 -21.01
CA LEU A 320 -0.35 27.07 -22.02
C LEU A 320 0.20 26.81 -23.42
N ASN A 321 -0.61 26.26 -24.32
CA ASN A 321 -0.30 26.08 -25.73
C ASN A 321 -1.20 27.00 -26.56
N THR A 322 -0.62 27.88 -27.37
CA THR A 322 -1.37 28.58 -28.42
C THR A 322 -1.63 27.60 -29.57
N VAL A 323 -2.89 27.51 -30.02
CA VAL A 323 -3.33 26.67 -31.14
C VAL A 323 -4.20 27.52 -32.05
N ASN A 324 -3.96 27.43 -33.35
CA ASN A 324 -4.79 28.10 -34.35
C ASN A 324 -6.03 27.24 -34.60
N PHE A 325 -7.21 27.82 -34.41
CA PHE A 325 -8.49 27.21 -34.71
C PHE A 325 -9.06 27.84 -36.00
N LYS A 326 -9.26 27.01 -37.01
CA LYS A 326 -9.69 27.42 -38.36
C LYS A 326 -11.03 26.79 -38.70
N VAL A 327 -11.94 27.62 -39.22
CA VAL A 327 -13.25 27.23 -39.74
C VAL A 327 -13.31 27.43 -41.26
N VAL A 328 -14.11 26.61 -41.93
CA VAL A 328 -14.40 26.71 -43.37
C VAL A 328 -15.89 26.48 -43.58
N ASP A 329 -16.54 27.34 -44.35
CA ASP A 329 -17.96 27.23 -44.71
C ASP A 329 -18.20 26.20 -45.83
N ILE A 330 -19.46 26.00 -46.22
CA ILE A 330 -19.87 25.15 -47.35
C ILE A 330 -19.56 25.77 -48.73
N ASN A 331 -19.05 27.01 -48.74
CA ASN A 331 -18.71 27.81 -49.92
C ASN A 331 -17.19 27.96 -50.14
N ALA A 332 -16.37 27.35 -49.27
CA ALA A 332 -14.92 27.42 -49.17
C ALA A 332 -14.31 28.78 -48.73
N ASN A 333 -15.10 29.72 -48.19
CA ASN A 333 -14.52 30.83 -47.44
C ASN A 333 -13.99 30.33 -46.08
N LEU A 334 -12.98 31.02 -45.56
CA LEU A 334 -12.29 30.62 -44.34
C LEU A 334 -11.83 31.81 -43.50
N ASP A 335 -11.79 31.56 -42.20
CA ASP A 335 -11.09 32.42 -41.24
C ASP A 335 -10.53 31.59 -40.07
N SER A 336 -9.66 32.19 -39.28
CA SER A 336 -8.97 31.51 -38.18
C SER A 336 -8.61 32.44 -37.03
N VAL A 337 -8.66 31.93 -35.80
CA VAL A 337 -8.24 32.64 -34.59
C VAL A 337 -7.41 31.74 -33.69
N ASP A 338 -6.43 32.32 -33.00
CA ASP A 338 -5.64 31.62 -32.01
C ASP A 338 -6.37 31.56 -30.66
N PHE A 339 -6.36 30.39 -30.02
CA PHE A 339 -6.88 30.18 -28.67
C PHE A 339 -5.90 29.34 -27.84
N ILE A 340 -6.15 29.25 -26.52
CA ILE A 340 -5.24 28.60 -25.59
C ILE A 340 -5.76 27.23 -25.17
N VAL A 341 -5.00 26.18 -25.49
CA VAL A 341 -5.13 24.85 -24.89
C VAL A 341 -4.23 24.79 -23.65
N ASN A 342 -4.85 24.81 -22.48
CA ASN A 342 -4.20 24.70 -21.19
C ASN A 342 -4.15 23.24 -20.76
N LEU A 343 -3.00 22.60 -20.97
CA LEU A 343 -2.79 21.22 -20.57
C LEU A 343 -2.38 21.15 -19.10
N LYS A 344 -3.05 20.28 -18.35
CA LYS A 344 -2.64 19.88 -17.00
C LYS A 344 -2.31 18.39 -16.96
N ASP A 345 -1.44 18.02 -16.06
CA ASP A 345 -1.34 16.67 -15.55
C ASP A 345 -1.94 16.65 -14.14
N SER A 346 -2.74 15.61 -13.87
CA SER A 346 -3.41 15.35 -12.60
C SER A 346 -3.30 13.88 -12.19
N THR A 347 -2.37 13.14 -12.78
CA THR A 347 -2.15 11.71 -12.54
C THR A 347 -0.94 11.53 -11.64
N PRO A 348 -1.10 11.08 -10.37
CA PRO A 348 0.03 10.92 -9.47
C PRO A 348 0.90 9.70 -9.85
N PRO A 349 2.23 9.73 -9.61
CA PRO A 349 3.12 8.65 -9.98
C PRO A 349 2.72 7.29 -9.39
N THR A 350 2.83 6.24 -10.20
CA THR A 350 2.58 4.86 -9.77
C THR A 350 3.85 4.30 -9.12
N ILE A 351 3.83 4.16 -7.80
CA ILE A 351 4.97 3.63 -7.02
C ILE A 351 4.91 2.10 -6.99
N LYS A 352 6.03 1.44 -7.33
CA LYS A 352 6.20 -0.02 -7.18
C LYS A 352 7.34 -0.27 -6.19
N VAL A 353 7.11 -1.06 -5.16
CA VAL A 353 8.07 -1.30 -4.08
C VAL A 353 8.20 -2.77 -3.70
N ARG A 354 9.35 -3.11 -3.12
CA ARG A 354 9.56 -4.33 -2.34
C ARG A 354 9.94 -4.00 -0.89
N ASN A 355 9.62 -4.91 0.01
CA ASN A 355 10.25 -4.94 1.34
C ASN A 355 11.74 -5.23 1.20
N PHE A 356 12.56 -4.72 2.13
CA PHE A 356 14.01 -4.86 2.09
C PHE A 356 14.59 -5.20 3.47
N THR A 357 15.73 -5.89 3.49
CA THR A 357 16.46 -6.19 4.73
C THR A 357 17.76 -5.41 4.76
N LEU A 358 17.94 -4.59 5.80
CA LEU A 358 19.20 -3.92 6.11
C LEU A 358 19.97 -4.71 7.15
N TYR A 359 21.29 -4.75 6.99
CA TYR A 359 22.22 -5.25 8.00
C TYR A 359 23.01 -4.06 8.56
N LEU A 360 23.10 -3.98 9.89
CA LEU A 360 23.90 -2.96 10.55
C LEU A 360 25.40 -3.24 10.34
N ASN A 361 26.20 -2.18 10.22
CA ASN A 361 27.65 -2.25 10.10
C ASN A 361 28.34 -2.36 11.47
N SER A 362 29.66 -2.46 11.49
CA SER A 362 30.48 -2.53 12.71
C SER A 362 30.40 -1.30 13.62
N SER A 363 29.74 -0.22 13.20
CA SER A 363 29.42 0.96 14.00
C SER A 363 27.93 1.03 14.41
N GLY A 364 27.17 -0.05 14.22
CA GLY A 364 25.76 -0.14 14.60
C GLY A 364 24.80 0.58 13.66
N ASN A 365 25.23 0.96 12.45
CA ASN A 365 24.48 1.82 11.53
C ASN A 365 24.22 1.17 10.15
N ALA A 366 23.15 1.57 9.48
CA ALA A 366 22.86 1.23 8.08
C ALA A 366 22.19 2.40 7.34
N THR A 367 22.26 2.40 6.01
CA THR A 367 21.61 3.41 5.16
C THR A 367 20.77 2.75 4.07
N LEU A 368 19.51 3.17 3.96
CA LEU A 368 18.58 2.76 2.91
C LEU A 368 18.72 3.69 1.70
N LEU A 369 19.07 3.11 0.56
CA LEU A 369 19.00 3.77 -0.74
C LEU A 369 17.61 3.57 -1.36
N ILE A 370 17.15 4.54 -2.14
CA ILE A 370 15.81 4.49 -2.77
C ILE A 370 15.70 3.28 -3.69
N ASP A 371 16.72 3.04 -4.51
CA ASP A 371 16.77 1.94 -5.49
C ASP A 371 16.95 0.54 -4.84
N SER A 372 17.16 0.47 -3.52
CA SER A 372 17.07 -0.78 -2.78
C SER A 372 15.62 -1.28 -2.64
N VAL A 373 14.64 -0.36 -2.58
CA VAL A 373 13.22 -0.65 -2.33
C VAL A 373 12.30 -0.37 -3.52
N ASP A 374 12.65 0.61 -4.35
CA ASP A 374 11.92 0.94 -5.58
C ASP A 374 12.12 -0.15 -6.64
N GLN A 375 11.02 -0.62 -7.25
CA GLN A 375 11.01 -1.64 -8.31
C GLN A 375 10.54 -1.09 -9.66
N GLY A 376 10.67 0.22 -9.87
CA GLY A 376 10.21 0.89 -11.09
C GLY A 376 8.93 1.66 -10.84
N THR A 377 9.00 2.59 -9.88
CA THR A 377 8.11 3.75 -9.81
C THR A 377 8.11 4.45 -11.16
N SER A 378 6.92 4.70 -11.68
CA SER A 378 6.72 5.17 -13.05
C SER A 378 5.62 6.23 -13.11
N ASP A 379 5.79 7.19 -13.98
CA ASP A 379 4.82 8.25 -14.24
C ASP A 379 4.63 8.43 -15.76
N GLY A 380 3.44 8.86 -16.18
CA GLY A 380 3.12 9.09 -17.60
C GLY A 380 4.05 10.12 -18.26
N CYS A 381 4.59 11.05 -17.48
CA CYS A 381 5.52 12.09 -17.91
C CYS A 381 6.97 11.86 -17.47
N ASN A 382 7.28 10.75 -16.79
CA ASN A 382 8.63 10.33 -16.34
C ASN A 382 9.44 11.36 -15.54
N SER A 383 8.84 12.48 -15.13
CA SER A 383 9.53 13.60 -14.49
C SER A 383 9.06 13.74 -13.05
N PHE A 384 9.65 12.94 -12.15
CA PHE A 384 9.28 12.89 -10.74
C PHE A 384 10.49 12.80 -9.81
N THR A 385 10.29 13.31 -8.60
CA THR A 385 11.22 13.19 -7.47
C THR A 385 10.79 12.06 -6.54
N ARG A 386 11.76 11.39 -5.92
CA ARG A 386 11.56 10.28 -4.98
C ARG A 386 12.17 10.63 -3.62
N VAL A 387 11.44 10.42 -2.53
CA VAL A 387 11.89 10.71 -1.16
C VAL A 387 11.45 9.58 -0.22
N LEU A 388 12.37 9.05 0.59
CA LEU A 388 12.06 8.14 1.69
C LEU A 388 11.85 8.95 2.98
N SER A 389 10.87 8.55 3.80
CA SER A 389 10.61 9.20 5.10
C SER A 389 11.71 8.98 6.15
N LYS A 390 12.57 7.98 5.95
CA LYS A 390 13.76 7.68 6.75
C LYS A 390 14.78 6.93 5.89
N THR A 391 16.05 7.34 5.94
CA THR A 391 17.16 6.73 5.21
C THR A 391 18.22 6.12 6.13
N SER A 392 18.59 6.79 7.22
CA SER A 392 19.54 6.27 8.21
C SER A 392 18.85 5.39 9.25
N PHE A 393 19.51 4.29 9.63
CA PHE A 393 19.05 3.33 10.63
C PHE A 393 20.18 2.99 11.60
N ASP A 394 19.82 2.73 12.85
CA ASP A 394 20.74 2.34 13.92
C ASP A 394 20.17 1.20 14.78
N CYS A 395 20.89 0.81 15.83
CA CYS A 395 20.51 -0.24 16.78
C CYS A 395 19.15 -0.05 17.49
N SER A 396 18.63 1.19 17.59
CA SER A 396 17.27 1.45 18.07
C SER A 396 16.18 0.97 17.11
N ASN A 397 16.57 0.54 15.91
CA ASN A 397 15.66 0.18 14.83
C ASN A 397 15.68 -1.31 14.48
N ILE A 398 16.37 -2.15 15.24
CA ILE A 398 16.38 -3.61 15.03
C ILE A 398 14.93 -4.15 15.03
N GLY A 399 14.59 -4.97 14.02
CA GLY A 399 13.23 -5.48 13.80
C GLY A 399 12.54 -4.85 12.59
N LEU A 400 11.21 -4.74 12.65
CA LEU A 400 10.38 -4.24 11.55
C LEU A 400 10.17 -2.72 11.68
N ASN A 401 10.47 -2.00 10.61
CA ASN A 401 10.26 -0.55 10.50
C ASN A 401 9.38 -0.24 9.30
N THR A 402 8.50 0.76 9.44
CA THR A 402 7.73 1.29 8.31
C THR A 402 8.43 2.52 7.76
N VAL A 403 8.84 2.48 6.48
CA VAL A 403 9.30 3.67 5.74
C VAL A 403 8.30 3.97 4.64
N GLN A 404 7.96 5.24 4.46
CA GLN A 404 7.16 5.68 3.32
C GLN A 404 8.09 6.10 2.18
N LEU A 405 7.95 5.49 1.00
CA LEU A 405 8.45 6.06 -0.24
C LEU A 405 7.37 6.97 -0.81
N LYS A 406 7.75 8.24 -1.02
CA LYS A 406 6.91 9.27 -1.62
C LYS A 406 7.46 9.65 -2.99
N ALA A 407 6.59 9.68 -3.99
CA ALA A 407 6.89 10.21 -5.31
C ALA A 407 6.10 11.50 -5.53
N THR A 408 6.73 12.49 -6.15
CA THR A 408 6.09 13.77 -6.53
C THR A 408 6.53 14.14 -7.94
N ASP A 409 5.58 14.23 -8.88
CA ASP A 409 5.85 14.67 -10.25
C ASP A 409 6.16 16.18 -10.33
N ALA A 410 6.59 16.64 -11.51
CA ALA A 410 6.84 18.05 -11.80
C ALA A 410 5.56 18.93 -11.80
N SER A 411 4.38 18.33 -11.92
CA SER A 411 3.08 19.01 -11.86
C SER A 411 2.61 19.25 -10.42
N GLY A 412 3.21 18.54 -9.46
CA GLY A 412 2.96 18.62 -8.02
C GLY A 412 2.03 17.54 -7.46
N ASN A 413 1.56 16.58 -8.27
CA ASN A 413 0.76 15.46 -7.76
C ASN A 413 1.66 14.47 -7.00
N LYS A 414 1.07 13.75 -6.05
CA LYS A 414 1.79 13.01 -5.02
C LYS A 414 1.22 11.62 -4.82
N SER A 415 2.12 10.66 -4.70
CA SER A 415 1.84 9.28 -4.33
C SER A 415 2.75 8.88 -3.17
N SER A 416 2.28 7.98 -2.32
CA SER A 416 3.00 7.53 -1.12
C SER A 416 2.64 6.07 -0.81
N VAL A 417 3.66 5.23 -0.66
CA VAL A 417 3.49 3.81 -0.30
C VAL A 417 4.38 3.46 0.89
N ASN A 418 3.82 2.72 1.84
CA ASN A 418 4.55 2.22 3.02
C ASN A 418 5.27 0.92 2.67
N ILE A 419 6.52 0.80 3.12
CA ILE A 419 7.44 -0.31 2.88
C ILE A 419 7.88 -0.86 4.23
N THR A 420 7.91 -2.19 4.38
CA THR A 420 8.49 -2.83 5.57
C THR A 420 10.00 -3.02 5.37
N ILE A 421 10.78 -2.32 6.18
CA ILE A 421 12.24 -2.45 6.26
C ILE A 421 12.57 -3.31 7.48
N THR A 422 13.16 -4.47 7.24
CA THR A 422 13.66 -5.34 8.32
C THR A 422 15.11 -4.96 8.59
N VAL A 423 15.40 -4.35 9.75
CA VAL A 423 16.77 -4.13 10.18
C VAL A 423 17.18 -5.32 11.04
N ARG A 424 18.35 -5.89 10.76
CA ARG A 424 18.94 -6.96 11.57
C ARG A 424 20.38 -6.62 11.93
N ASP A 425 20.76 -6.96 13.15
CA ASP A 425 22.15 -7.27 13.41
C ASP A 425 22.49 -8.70 12.93
N LYS A 426 23.78 -8.94 12.76
CA LYS A 426 24.42 -10.23 12.46
C LYS A 426 25.84 -10.33 13.03
N ILE A 427 26.37 -9.23 13.58
CA ILE A 427 27.67 -9.20 14.25
C ILE A 427 27.48 -9.78 15.65
N ALA A 428 28.46 -10.49 16.18
CA ALA A 428 28.38 -11.13 17.49
C ALA A 428 29.27 -10.41 18.53
N PRO A 429 28.87 -10.41 19.81
CA PRO A 429 29.63 -9.76 20.89
C PRO A 429 31.11 -10.12 20.96
N THR A 430 31.98 -9.12 21.09
CA THR A 430 33.42 -9.33 21.33
C THR A 430 33.69 -9.42 22.84
N LEU A 431 34.07 -10.62 23.32
CA LEU A 431 34.34 -10.88 24.74
C LEU A 431 35.79 -10.55 25.16
N VAL A 432 35.92 -9.46 25.91
CA VAL A 432 37.17 -9.01 26.54
C VAL A 432 37.06 -9.29 28.03
N LEU A 433 37.73 -10.36 28.50
CA LEU A 433 37.58 -10.91 29.85
C LEU A 433 38.91 -10.88 30.62
N LYS A 434 38.83 -10.78 31.95
CA LYS A 434 39.94 -10.87 32.91
C LYS A 434 39.67 -11.98 33.93
N SER A 435 40.72 -12.59 34.48
CA SER A 435 40.60 -13.58 35.56
C SER A 435 39.99 -12.96 36.82
N ALA A 436 39.17 -13.72 37.54
CA ALA A 436 38.55 -13.29 38.79
C ALA A 436 39.14 -14.02 40.01
N THR A 437 39.18 -13.32 41.15
CA THR A 437 39.45 -13.90 42.46
C THR A 437 38.22 -13.71 43.35
N LEU A 438 37.81 -14.76 44.05
CA LEU A 438 36.71 -14.75 45.01
C LEU A 438 37.20 -15.25 46.38
N TYR A 439 36.56 -14.77 47.44
CA TYR A 439 36.81 -15.19 48.82
C TYR A 439 35.49 -15.72 49.39
N LEU A 440 35.53 -16.87 50.06
CA LEU A 440 34.34 -17.48 50.67
C LEU A 440 33.96 -16.74 51.95
N ASP A 441 32.65 -16.56 52.15
CA ASP A 441 32.08 -15.91 53.33
C ASP A 441 32.01 -16.85 54.56
N LYS A 442 31.47 -16.33 55.67
CA LYS A 442 31.26 -17.08 56.92
C LYS A 442 30.27 -18.26 56.81
N PHE A 443 29.60 -18.42 55.66
CA PHE A 443 28.73 -19.55 55.34
C PHE A 443 29.34 -20.45 54.25
N GLY A 444 30.63 -20.25 53.94
CA GLY A 444 31.38 -21.01 52.96
C GLY A 444 30.97 -20.75 51.51
N LYS A 445 30.53 -19.52 51.17
CA LYS A 445 29.97 -19.16 49.86
C LYS A 445 30.59 -17.91 49.23
N ALA A 446 30.64 -17.87 47.90
CA ALA A 446 30.93 -16.66 47.11
C ALA A 446 30.10 -16.63 45.82
N SER A 447 29.95 -15.44 45.24
CA SER A 447 29.18 -15.23 44.00
C SER A 447 29.98 -14.46 42.95
N LEU A 448 29.92 -14.90 41.70
CA LEU A 448 30.65 -14.33 40.57
C LEU A 448 29.79 -13.31 39.83
N ILE A 449 30.00 -12.02 40.10
CA ILE A 449 29.33 -10.92 39.39
C ILE A 449 30.09 -10.54 38.12
N THR A 450 29.38 -9.94 37.15
CA THR A 450 29.95 -9.60 35.84
C THR A 450 31.17 -8.67 35.94
N ALA A 451 31.20 -7.76 36.90
CA ALA A 451 32.33 -6.84 37.12
C ALA A 451 33.65 -7.54 37.52
N ASN A 452 33.61 -8.77 38.07
CA ASN A 452 34.81 -9.54 38.39
C ASN A 452 35.55 -10.02 37.13
N ILE A 453 34.82 -10.28 36.04
CA ILE A 453 35.30 -11.00 34.85
C ILE A 453 35.30 -10.18 33.57
N ASP A 454 34.45 -9.17 33.46
CA ASP A 454 34.38 -8.32 32.27
C ASP A 454 35.49 -7.25 32.30
N ASN A 455 36.10 -7.02 31.15
CA ASN A 455 37.22 -6.12 30.93
C ASN A 455 37.01 -5.25 29.67
N GLY A 456 35.75 -4.84 29.44
CA GLY A 456 35.36 -4.04 28.29
C GLY A 456 34.85 -4.87 27.11
N SER A 457 34.10 -5.95 27.37
CA SER A 457 33.38 -6.67 26.32
C SER A 457 32.39 -5.73 25.62
N TYR A 458 32.35 -5.75 24.29
CA TYR A 458 31.57 -4.80 23.50
C TYR A 458 30.88 -5.47 22.32
N ASP A 459 29.90 -4.76 21.78
CA ASP A 459 29.10 -5.15 20.63
C ASP A 459 28.58 -3.87 19.96
N ASN A 460 28.42 -3.86 18.64
CA ASN A 460 28.00 -2.67 17.89
C ASN A 460 26.56 -2.22 18.25
N CYS A 461 25.71 -3.11 18.76
CA CYS A 461 24.37 -2.80 19.27
C CYS A 461 24.17 -3.12 20.76
N LYS A 462 25.29 -3.26 21.48
CA LYS A 462 25.42 -3.57 22.92
C LYS A 462 25.05 -5.02 23.26
N ILE A 463 25.86 -5.59 24.14
CA ILE A 463 25.59 -6.87 24.79
C ILE A 463 24.37 -6.71 25.70
N ASP A 464 23.38 -7.59 25.54
CA ASP A 464 22.16 -7.62 26.34
C ASP A 464 22.36 -8.43 27.63
N SER A 465 23.06 -9.56 27.53
CA SER A 465 23.41 -10.39 28.69
C SER A 465 24.78 -11.07 28.59
N LEU A 466 25.46 -11.19 29.73
CA LEU A 466 26.67 -11.98 29.93
C LEU A 466 26.35 -13.18 30.83
N LEU A 467 25.86 -14.23 30.17
CA LEU A 467 25.51 -15.51 30.78
C LEU A 467 26.78 -16.23 31.26
N LYS A 468 26.69 -16.90 32.40
CA LYS A 468 27.81 -17.61 33.04
C LYS A 468 27.40 -19.07 33.21
N SER A 469 28.28 -20.02 32.88
CA SER A 469 28.02 -21.45 33.13
C SER A 469 27.96 -21.80 34.62
N ASP A 470 28.56 -20.96 35.46
CA ASP A 470 28.57 -21.05 36.91
C ASP A 470 28.64 -19.63 37.49
N SER A 471 28.04 -19.44 38.65
CA SER A 471 28.04 -18.16 39.37
C SER A 471 28.10 -18.30 40.89
N LEU A 472 28.01 -19.52 41.43
CA LEU A 472 27.92 -19.77 42.87
C LEU A 472 29.01 -20.75 43.31
N PHE A 473 29.94 -20.23 44.12
CA PHE A 473 31.12 -20.93 44.59
C PHE A 473 30.98 -21.24 46.07
N ASN A 474 31.55 -22.37 46.48
CA ASN A 474 31.49 -22.87 47.86
C ASN A 474 32.76 -23.69 48.18
N CYS A 475 32.81 -24.27 49.38
CA CYS A 475 33.99 -24.99 49.89
C CYS A 475 34.46 -26.16 49.01
N SER A 476 33.58 -26.81 48.23
CA SER A 476 33.97 -27.87 47.28
C SER A 476 34.52 -27.34 45.94
N LYS A 477 34.47 -26.02 45.72
CA LYS A 477 35.05 -25.31 44.58
C LYS A 477 36.23 -24.41 44.98
N LYS A 478 36.89 -24.66 46.12
CA LYS A 478 38.15 -23.99 46.49
C LYS A 478 39.22 -24.24 45.42
N GLY A 479 40.10 -23.26 45.18
CA GLY A 479 41.14 -23.32 44.14
C GLY A 479 40.69 -22.79 42.78
N VAL A 480 41.29 -23.32 41.71
CA VAL A 480 41.16 -22.77 40.34
C VAL A 480 39.99 -23.42 39.59
N ASN A 481 39.00 -22.59 39.23
CA ASN A 481 37.82 -22.99 38.46
C ASN A 481 37.85 -22.39 37.05
N THR A 482 37.15 -23.01 36.11
CA THR A 482 36.91 -22.47 34.76
C THR A 482 35.43 -22.20 34.55
N VAL A 483 35.07 -20.99 34.14
CA VAL A 483 33.68 -20.60 33.84
C VAL A 483 33.57 -20.21 32.38
N THR A 484 32.58 -20.74 31.68
CA THR A 484 32.25 -20.32 30.31
C THR A 484 31.32 -19.12 30.36
N ILE A 485 31.75 -18.02 29.77
CA ILE A 485 30.98 -16.79 29.63
C ILE A 485 30.42 -16.74 28.22
N THR A 486 29.12 -16.49 28.07
CA THR A 486 28.46 -16.30 26.78
C THR A 486 27.83 -14.92 26.72
N GLY A 487 28.37 -14.07 25.85
CA GLY A 487 27.75 -12.80 25.48
C GLY A 487 26.64 -13.04 24.48
N VAL A 488 25.48 -12.41 24.74
CA VAL A 488 24.31 -12.40 23.86
C VAL A 488 23.94 -10.94 23.61
N ASP A 489 23.79 -10.54 22.35
CA ASP A 489 23.23 -9.23 21.98
C ASP A 489 21.69 -9.26 21.95
N LYS A 490 21.06 -8.13 21.61
CA LYS A 490 19.60 -8.05 21.45
C LYS A 490 19.04 -8.79 20.23
N SER A 491 19.89 -9.17 19.27
CA SER A 491 19.50 -9.94 18.07
C SER A 491 19.67 -11.45 18.23
N ASN A 492 20.11 -11.93 19.41
CA ASN A 492 20.51 -13.31 19.71
C ASN A 492 21.77 -13.81 18.98
N ASN A 493 22.60 -12.93 18.47
CA ASN A 493 23.99 -13.21 18.11
C ASN A 493 24.78 -13.57 19.39
N ARG A 494 25.68 -14.56 19.30
CA ARG A 494 26.33 -15.17 20.47
C ARG A 494 27.81 -15.38 20.27
N THR A 495 28.58 -15.15 21.33
CA THR A 495 29.99 -15.51 21.42
C THR A 495 30.27 -16.07 22.81
N SER A 496 31.05 -17.16 22.89
CA SER A 496 31.39 -17.83 24.14
C SER A 496 32.91 -17.87 24.34
N LYS A 497 33.37 -17.63 25.56
CA LYS A 497 34.79 -17.63 25.94
C LYS A 497 34.93 -18.05 27.41
N THR A 498 35.95 -18.85 27.71
CA THR A 498 36.24 -19.26 29.10
C THR A 498 37.02 -18.20 29.87
N VAL A 499 36.85 -18.20 31.18
CA VAL A 499 37.59 -17.35 32.13
C VAL A 499 37.95 -18.15 33.39
N THR A 500 39.14 -17.88 33.93
CA THR A 500 39.63 -18.50 35.17
C THR A 500 39.11 -17.76 36.39
N VAL A 501 38.62 -18.50 37.38
CA VAL A 501 38.09 -17.98 38.65
C VAL A 501 38.75 -18.72 39.80
N THR A 502 39.58 -18.03 40.57
CA THR A 502 40.26 -18.62 41.74
C THR A 502 39.50 -18.30 43.01
N VAL A 503 39.15 -19.34 43.78
CA VAL A 503 38.35 -19.24 45.01
C VAL A 503 39.24 -19.55 46.20
N TYR A 504 39.38 -18.58 47.10
CA TYR A 504 40.12 -18.72 48.35
C TYR A 504 39.20 -18.80 49.56
N ASP A 505 39.74 -19.37 50.61
CA ASP A 505 39.14 -19.50 51.93
C ASP A 505 40.17 -19.03 52.95
N THR A 506 39.87 -17.92 53.62
CA THR A 506 40.84 -17.13 54.40
C THR A 506 40.27 -16.72 55.77
N LEU A 507 39.18 -17.37 56.20
CA LEU A 507 38.65 -17.22 57.54
C LEU A 507 39.36 -18.21 58.46
N LYS A 508 39.36 -17.93 59.76
CA LYS A 508 39.97 -18.81 60.76
C LYS A 508 38.90 -19.72 61.37
N PRO A 509 39.26 -20.93 61.85
CA PRO A 509 38.36 -21.73 62.66
C PRO A 509 37.93 -20.95 63.91
N VAL A 510 36.73 -21.23 64.39
CA VAL A 510 36.22 -20.75 65.67
C VAL A 510 36.52 -21.80 66.73
N LEU A 511 37.21 -21.42 67.80
CA LEU A 511 37.54 -22.24 68.96
C LEU A 511 36.89 -21.62 70.22
N GLN A 512 36.29 -22.46 71.07
CA GLN A 512 35.80 -22.09 72.40
C GLN A 512 36.10 -23.21 73.39
N LEU A 513 36.59 -22.84 74.58
CA LEU A 513 37.01 -23.76 75.64
C LEU A 513 36.08 -23.72 76.86
N LYS A 514 36.11 -24.75 77.70
CA LYS A 514 35.37 -24.86 78.97
C LYS A 514 36.27 -25.47 80.06
N PRO A 515 36.18 -25.04 81.34
CA PRO A 515 36.93 -25.66 82.44
C PRO A 515 36.55 -27.13 82.66
N HIS A 516 37.41 -27.88 83.36
CA HIS A 516 37.18 -29.27 83.73
C HIS A 516 37.82 -29.62 85.09
N THR A 517 37.41 -30.75 85.69
CA THR A 517 38.01 -31.30 86.91
C THR A 517 38.38 -32.76 86.66
N VAL A 518 39.59 -33.16 87.08
CA VAL A 518 40.13 -34.52 86.98
C VAL A 518 40.34 -35.04 88.40
N TYR A 519 39.70 -36.15 88.74
CA TYR A 519 39.96 -36.86 89.99
C TYR A 519 41.13 -37.83 89.78
N LEU A 520 41.92 -38.05 90.82
CA LEU A 520 42.92 -39.13 90.85
C LEU A 520 42.22 -40.45 91.23
N ASP A 521 42.68 -41.56 90.65
CA ASP A 521 42.32 -42.91 91.10
C ASP A 521 43.08 -43.32 92.37
N THR A 522 42.72 -44.45 92.98
CA THR A 522 43.42 -45.08 94.13
C THR A 522 44.89 -45.45 93.82
N ALA A 523 45.31 -45.34 92.56
CA ALA A 523 46.70 -45.45 92.13
C ALA A 523 47.36 -44.08 91.86
N ALA A 524 46.77 -42.98 92.34
CA ALA A 524 47.23 -41.59 92.26
C ALA A 524 47.36 -40.99 90.83
N LYS A 525 46.50 -41.40 89.87
CA LYS A 525 46.58 -41.00 88.46
C LYS A 525 45.29 -40.38 87.93
N GLY A 526 45.44 -39.37 87.07
CA GLY A 526 44.33 -38.69 86.38
C GLY A 526 44.58 -38.52 84.88
N SER A 527 43.51 -38.31 84.10
CA SER A 527 43.55 -38.22 82.63
C SER A 527 42.55 -37.18 82.09
N LEU A 528 42.84 -36.60 80.92
CA LEU A 528 41.98 -35.61 80.25
C LEU A 528 41.97 -35.85 78.74
N VAL A 529 40.79 -35.92 78.13
CA VAL A 529 40.63 -36.00 76.67
C VAL A 529 40.12 -34.67 76.08
N LYS A 530 40.32 -34.50 74.76
CA LYS A 530 40.13 -33.19 74.09
C LYS A 530 38.68 -32.67 74.16
N SER A 531 37.69 -33.55 74.31
CA SER A 531 36.27 -33.22 74.47
C SER A 531 35.96 -32.50 75.78
N ASP A 532 36.80 -32.65 76.80
CA ASP A 532 36.49 -32.28 78.18
C ASP A 532 36.71 -30.79 78.42
N ILE A 533 37.61 -30.20 77.63
CA ILE A 533 37.94 -28.77 77.64
C ILE A 533 37.49 -28.00 76.39
N ILE A 534 36.92 -28.66 75.38
CA ILE A 534 36.37 -27.99 74.18
C ILE A 534 34.85 -27.84 74.32
N ALA A 535 34.38 -26.60 74.17
CA ALA A 535 32.96 -26.26 74.14
C ALA A 535 32.42 -26.22 72.69
N LEU A 536 33.18 -25.62 71.78
CA LEU A 536 32.82 -25.50 70.36
C LEU A 536 34.08 -25.40 69.51
N LEU A 537 34.10 -26.10 68.38
CA LEU A 537 35.18 -26.03 67.41
C LEU A 537 34.66 -26.32 66.00
N TYR A 538 34.67 -25.33 65.12
CA TYR A 538 34.22 -25.46 63.73
C TYR A 538 34.91 -24.47 62.79
N ASP A 539 34.73 -24.68 61.49
CA ASP A 539 35.26 -23.84 60.42
C ASP A 539 34.19 -23.59 59.35
N ASN A 540 34.31 -22.53 58.54
CA ASN A 540 33.35 -22.25 57.47
C ASN A 540 33.53 -23.18 56.25
N CYS A 541 34.71 -23.78 56.04
CA CYS A 541 35.04 -24.49 54.81
C CYS A 541 35.96 -25.72 54.94
N GLY A 542 35.89 -26.43 56.06
CA GLY A 542 36.43 -27.78 56.16
C GLY A 542 36.22 -28.43 57.52
N GLY A 543 36.76 -29.65 57.66
CA GLY A 543 37.10 -30.18 58.97
C GLY A 543 38.39 -29.54 59.48
N ILE A 544 38.59 -29.57 60.80
CA ILE A 544 39.85 -29.19 61.43
C ILE A 544 40.93 -30.19 61.03
N GLN A 545 42.03 -29.72 60.45
CA GLN A 545 43.18 -30.52 60.02
C GLN A 545 44.04 -30.96 61.22
N THR A 546 44.26 -30.08 62.19
CA THR A 546 45.03 -30.37 63.42
C THR A 546 44.42 -29.71 64.63
N LEU A 547 44.36 -30.43 65.75
CA LEU A 547 43.93 -29.96 67.06
C LEU A 547 44.90 -30.49 68.12
N SER A 548 45.55 -29.58 68.86
CA SER A 548 46.60 -29.89 69.84
C SER A 548 46.30 -29.28 71.20
N ILE A 549 46.60 -30.02 72.27
CA ILE A 549 46.49 -29.60 73.67
C ILE A 549 47.78 -29.94 74.42
N SER A 550 48.16 -29.17 75.44
CA SER A 550 49.51 -29.23 76.04
C SER A 550 49.76 -30.38 77.02
N GLN A 551 48.74 -30.86 77.74
CA GLN A 551 48.84 -31.93 78.74
C GLN A 551 47.53 -32.73 78.78
N THR A 552 47.62 -34.04 79.08
CA THR A 552 46.48 -34.99 79.09
C THR A 552 46.54 -36.02 80.22
N LYS A 553 47.52 -35.92 81.12
CA LYS A 553 47.77 -36.86 82.24
C LYS A 553 48.19 -36.06 83.46
N PHE A 554 47.79 -36.55 84.63
CA PHE A 554 47.94 -35.89 85.92
C PHE A 554 48.28 -36.92 87.01
N SER A 555 48.85 -36.42 88.11
CA SER A 555 49.36 -37.19 89.25
C SER A 555 49.16 -36.41 90.56
N LEU A 556 49.54 -36.97 91.71
CA LEU A 556 49.62 -36.24 92.98
C LEU A 556 50.36 -34.89 92.86
N ALA A 557 51.44 -34.82 92.06
CA ALA A 557 52.21 -33.60 91.82
C ALA A 557 51.51 -32.57 90.91
N ASP A 558 50.35 -32.89 90.36
CA ASP A 558 49.50 -32.00 89.55
C ASP A 558 48.29 -31.44 90.31
N THR A 559 48.11 -31.80 91.59
CA THR A 559 46.99 -31.36 92.43
C THR A 559 46.85 -29.83 92.48
N GLY A 560 45.60 -29.35 92.48
CA GLY A 560 45.30 -27.92 92.31
C GLY A 560 44.94 -27.54 90.87
N VAL A 561 45.23 -26.31 90.43
CA VAL A 561 44.70 -25.74 89.17
C VAL A 561 45.76 -25.63 88.08
N GLN A 562 45.71 -26.57 87.13
CA GLN A 562 46.59 -26.65 85.97
C GLN A 562 46.08 -25.82 84.78
N LYS A 563 47.01 -25.39 83.90
CA LYS A 563 46.74 -24.55 82.72
C LYS A 563 47.03 -25.30 81.42
N ILE A 564 45.99 -25.58 80.64
CA ILE A 564 46.10 -26.31 79.37
C ILE A 564 46.01 -25.31 78.20
N ILE A 565 46.95 -25.40 77.25
CA ILE A 565 47.00 -24.54 76.05
C ILE A 565 46.45 -25.31 74.85
N VAL A 566 45.57 -24.69 74.06
CA VAL A 566 44.84 -25.29 72.93
C VAL A 566 45.07 -24.50 71.64
N TRP A 567 45.27 -25.21 70.53
CA TRP A 567 45.48 -24.65 69.19
C TRP A 567 44.75 -25.49 68.14
N ALA A 568 44.20 -24.85 67.09
CA ALA A 568 43.56 -25.56 65.99
C ALA A 568 43.86 -24.93 64.60
N LYS A 569 43.75 -25.75 63.56
CA LYS A 569 44.00 -25.38 62.16
C LYS A 569 42.98 -26.02 61.22
N ASP A 570 42.45 -25.28 60.25
CA ASP A 570 41.55 -25.82 59.22
C ASP A 570 42.29 -26.55 58.06
N SER A 571 41.49 -27.06 57.12
CA SER A 571 41.96 -27.68 55.87
C SER A 571 42.58 -26.70 54.83
N SER A 572 42.31 -25.40 54.96
CA SER A 572 42.74 -24.33 54.05
C SER A 572 44.10 -23.73 54.42
N GLY A 573 44.50 -23.84 55.68
CA GLY A 573 45.77 -23.36 56.22
C GLY A 573 45.65 -22.45 57.44
N ASN A 574 44.46 -21.95 57.79
CA ASN A 574 44.31 -20.87 58.76
C ASN A 574 44.32 -21.39 60.21
N LEU A 575 44.80 -20.56 61.13
CA LEU A 575 45.17 -20.92 62.51
C LEU A 575 44.39 -20.11 63.56
N VAL A 576 43.93 -20.81 64.60
CA VAL A 576 43.32 -20.26 65.83
C VAL A 576 44.02 -20.84 67.09
N GLY A 577 43.99 -20.08 68.18
CA GLY A 577 44.86 -20.25 69.34
C GLY A 577 46.22 -19.52 69.17
N PRO A 578 47.10 -19.55 70.20
CA PRO A 578 46.94 -20.30 71.45
C PRO A 578 45.87 -19.68 72.36
N ASP A 579 44.90 -20.49 72.75
CA ASP A 579 43.95 -20.19 73.82
C ASP A 579 44.28 -21.04 75.06
N THR A 580 43.89 -20.60 76.26
CA THR A 580 44.22 -21.28 77.53
C THR A 580 42.96 -21.59 78.33
N VAL A 581 42.95 -22.73 79.00
CA VAL A 581 41.84 -23.21 79.85
C VAL A 581 42.38 -23.79 81.16
N LEU A 582 41.55 -23.74 82.21
CA LEU A 582 41.87 -24.23 83.55
C LEU A 582 41.32 -25.65 83.75
N VAL A 583 42.12 -26.52 84.37
CA VAL A 583 41.73 -27.87 84.77
C VAL A 583 42.15 -28.09 86.22
N THR A 584 41.22 -28.48 87.09
CA THR A 584 41.51 -28.75 88.51
C THR A 584 41.79 -30.24 88.72
N VAL A 585 42.74 -30.59 89.59
CA VAL A 585 43.10 -31.97 89.96
C VAL A 585 42.95 -32.18 91.47
N VAL A 586 42.31 -33.27 91.89
CA VAL A 586 41.93 -33.54 93.29
C VAL A 586 42.18 -35.01 93.64
N ALA A 587 42.61 -35.30 94.87
CA ALA A 587 42.61 -36.65 95.45
C ALA A 587 41.17 -37.07 95.85
N LYS A 588 41.00 -38.28 96.39
CA LYS A 588 39.73 -38.80 96.86
C LYS A 588 39.88 -39.26 98.33
N ASP A 589 38.84 -39.03 99.11
CA ASP A 589 38.45 -39.74 100.34
C ASP A 589 36.96 -40.15 100.14
N SER A 590 36.45 -41.13 100.90
CA SER A 590 35.36 -42.00 100.41
C SER A 590 34.15 -42.08 101.34
N ASP A 591 34.41 -42.47 102.58
CA ASP A 591 33.58 -42.51 103.79
C ASP A 591 33.51 -41.10 104.44
N GLY A 592 34.65 -40.43 104.53
CA GLY A 592 34.83 -39.08 105.07
C GLY A 592 35.43 -39.05 106.49
N ASP A 593 36.16 -40.08 106.91
CA ASP A 593 36.87 -40.13 108.21
C ASP A 593 38.00 -39.06 108.29
N GLY A 594 38.71 -38.85 107.17
CA GLY A 594 39.86 -37.97 107.03
C GLY A 594 41.08 -38.63 106.40
N ILE A 595 41.12 -39.96 106.29
CA ILE A 595 42.15 -40.71 105.59
C ILE A 595 41.74 -40.82 104.09
N PRO A 596 42.66 -40.65 103.11
CA PRO A 596 42.23 -40.55 101.70
C PRO A 596 42.59 -41.77 100.85
N ASP A 597 41.61 -42.64 100.51
CA ASP A 597 41.47 -43.73 99.50
C ASP A 597 42.64 -44.70 99.22
N PHE A 598 43.86 -44.19 99.26
CA PHE A 598 45.12 -44.82 98.87
C PHE A 598 46.02 -45.06 100.09
N ILE A 599 45.58 -44.70 101.30
CA ILE A 599 46.31 -44.91 102.57
C ILE A 599 45.74 -46.11 103.31
N GLU A 600 44.43 -46.13 103.59
CA GLU A 600 43.64 -47.29 104.00
C GLU A 600 43.85 -48.42 102.98
N GLY A 601 43.61 -48.09 101.70
CA GLY A 601 43.71 -49.02 100.59
C GLY A 601 42.48 -49.92 100.46
N SER A 602 42.61 -50.99 99.66
CA SER A 602 41.50 -51.90 99.36
C SER A 602 41.77 -53.33 99.87
N LYS A 603 42.13 -53.45 101.15
CA LYS A 603 41.86 -54.67 101.91
C LYS A 603 40.47 -54.57 102.57
N ASP A 604 40.17 -55.60 103.32
CA ASP A 604 38.99 -56.02 104.07
C ASP A 604 39.69 -56.79 105.21
N THR A 605 39.75 -56.19 106.41
CA THR A 605 40.83 -56.43 107.38
C THR A 605 40.37 -57.32 108.54
N ASP A 606 39.27 -56.97 109.22
CA ASP A 606 38.55 -57.85 110.16
C ASP A 606 37.88 -59.05 109.46
N GLY A 607 37.40 -58.85 108.22
CA GLY A 607 36.69 -59.83 107.41
C GLY A 607 35.16 -59.68 107.33
N ASP A 608 34.57 -58.53 107.70
CA ASP A 608 33.10 -58.33 107.63
C ASP A 608 32.54 -58.30 106.19
N GLY A 609 33.34 -57.85 105.22
CA GLY A 609 33.01 -57.68 103.80
C GLY A 609 32.78 -56.24 103.32
N VAL A 610 33.07 -55.23 104.13
CA VAL A 610 33.42 -53.87 103.72
C VAL A 610 34.89 -53.87 103.23
N PHE A 611 35.42 -52.73 102.79
CA PHE A 611 36.83 -52.57 102.46
C PHE A 611 37.34 -51.35 103.22
N ASP A 612 38.57 -51.37 103.73
CA ASP A 612 39.14 -50.33 104.59
C ASP A 612 38.79 -48.88 104.16
N TYR A 613 38.93 -48.54 102.87
CA TYR A 613 38.61 -47.22 102.28
C TYR A 613 37.09 -46.89 102.16
N LEU A 614 36.25 -47.59 102.92
CA LEU A 614 34.81 -47.41 103.09
C LEU A 614 34.37 -47.74 104.52
N ASP A 615 35.33 -48.05 105.40
CA ASP A 615 35.12 -48.47 106.78
C ASP A 615 35.26 -47.30 107.75
N LEU A 616 34.94 -47.53 109.01
CA LEU A 616 35.19 -46.63 110.14
C LEU A 616 35.70 -47.39 111.39
N ASP A 617 35.84 -48.72 111.33
CA ASP A 617 36.36 -49.60 112.39
C ASP A 617 36.96 -50.85 111.73
N SER A 618 38.17 -50.71 111.16
CA SER A 618 38.75 -51.65 110.18
C SER A 618 39.20 -53.01 110.76
N ASP A 619 39.37 -53.16 112.07
CA ASP A 619 39.65 -54.43 112.77
C ASP A 619 38.47 -54.91 113.65
N ASN A 620 37.49 -54.03 113.96
CA ASN A 620 36.31 -54.33 114.75
C ASN A 620 36.68 -54.75 116.20
N ASP A 621 37.74 -54.17 116.79
CA ASP A 621 37.93 -54.15 118.26
C ASP A 621 36.79 -53.35 118.94
N GLY A 622 36.25 -52.35 118.24
CA GLY A 622 35.18 -51.48 118.72
C GLY A 622 35.62 -50.06 119.10
N LEU A 623 36.83 -49.62 118.78
CA LEU A 623 37.22 -48.22 118.65
C LEU A 623 36.71 -47.67 117.30
N LEU A 624 37.43 -46.79 116.58
CA LEU A 624 37.00 -46.22 115.29
C LEU A 624 38.19 -45.57 114.56
N ASP A 625 38.53 -45.95 113.31
CA ASP A 625 39.75 -45.57 112.57
C ASP A 625 40.29 -44.14 112.77
N TYR A 626 39.42 -43.13 112.87
CA TYR A 626 39.83 -41.73 113.09
C TYR A 626 40.38 -41.43 114.50
N THR A 627 40.12 -42.31 115.47
CA THR A 627 40.43 -42.16 116.91
C THR A 627 41.86 -42.63 117.16
N GLU A 628 42.17 -43.89 116.85
CA GLU A 628 43.53 -44.42 116.91
C GLU A 628 44.44 -43.68 115.92
N ASN A 629 43.93 -43.33 114.72
CA ASN A 629 44.68 -42.51 113.77
C ASN A 629 44.71 -41.01 114.14
N ASN A 630 45.46 -40.71 115.19
CA ASN A 630 45.74 -39.38 115.72
C ASN A 630 46.30 -38.35 114.69
N TYR A 631 46.59 -38.73 113.43
CA TYR A 631 46.97 -37.81 112.35
C TYR A 631 46.45 -38.24 110.96
N GLN A 632 45.45 -37.51 110.41
CA GLN A 632 44.75 -37.66 109.12
C GLN A 632 45.57 -37.76 107.80
N SER A 633 46.85 -38.12 107.83
CA SER A 633 47.68 -38.32 106.62
C SER A 633 48.85 -39.30 106.81
N LEU A 634 49.02 -39.87 107.99
CA LEU A 634 50.08 -40.82 108.33
C LEU A 634 49.52 -41.82 109.35
N ALA A 635 49.19 -43.01 108.86
CA ALA A 635 48.86 -44.16 109.71
C ALA A 635 49.93 -44.35 110.81
N ILE A 636 49.49 -44.52 112.05
CA ILE A 636 50.31 -44.74 113.24
C ILE A 636 50.36 -46.26 113.53
N ASP A 637 51.47 -46.71 114.08
CA ASP A 637 51.94 -48.08 114.31
C ASP A 637 52.79 -47.95 115.58
N LEU A 638 52.27 -48.41 116.73
CA LEU A 638 52.75 -48.05 118.08
C LEU A 638 53.75 -49.06 118.64
N ASP A 639 53.41 -50.35 118.70
CA ASP A 639 54.30 -51.42 119.18
C ASP A 639 55.51 -51.62 118.21
N GLY A 640 55.27 -51.45 116.91
CA GLY A 640 56.24 -51.61 115.83
C GLY A 640 56.15 -52.92 115.02
N ASP A 641 55.04 -53.67 115.09
CA ASP A 641 54.76 -54.86 114.24
C ASP A 641 54.84 -54.52 112.74
N GLY A 642 54.21 -53.40 112.34
CA GLY A 642 54.01 -52.99 110.95
C GLY A 642 52.55 -53.03 110.47
N ILE A 643 51.60 -53.37 111.33
CA ILE A 643 50.18 -53.08 111.23
C ILE A 643 49.92 -51.67 111.83
N PRO A 644 49.06 -50.83 111.24
CA PRO A 644 48.62 -49.60 111.90
C PRO A 644 47.64 -49.86 113.04
N ASN A 645 47.64 -49.05 114.11
CA ASN A 645 46.74 -49.23 115.27
C ASN A 645 45.28 -49.49 114.89
N PHE A 646 44.72 -48.71 113.96
CA PHE A 646 43.35 -48.88 113.43
C PHE A 646 43.11 -50.16 112.60
N LYS A 647 44.01 -51.14 112.69
CA LYS A 647 43.97 -52.45 112.03
C LYS A 647 44.53 -53.56 112.93
N ASP A 648 44.68 -53.30 114.22
CA ASP A 648 45.34 -54.15 115.21
C ASP A 648 44.47 -54.34 116.45
N LEU A 649 44.65 -55.45 117.16
CA LEU A 649 43.78 -55.85 118.28
C LEU A 649 44.49 -55.81 119.65
N ASP A 650 45.74 -55.34 119.68
CA ASP A 650 46.70 -55.32 120.80
C ASP A 650 47.61 -54.10 120.58
N SER A 651 47.03 -52.89 120.66
CA SER A 651 47.59 -51.63 120.13
C SER A 651 48.99 -51.25 120.66
N ASP A 652 49.33 -51.65 121.88
CA ASP A 652 50.61 -51.36 122.53
C ASP A 652 51.53 -52.59 122.65
N GLY A 653 51.01 -53.80 122.37
CA GLY A 653 51.72 -55.07 122.45
C GLY A 653 51.78 -55.68 123.85
N ASP A 654 50.92 -55.24 124.77
CA ASP A 654 50.71 -55.78 126.10
C ASP A 654 50.25 -57.27 126.12
N GLY A 655 49.33 -57.65 125.24
CA GLY A 655 48.76 -59.01 125.18
C GLY A 655 47.48 -59.23 126.01
N ILE A 656 46.93 -58.17 126.59
CA ILE A 656 45.48 -57.93 126.65
C ILE A 656 45.05 -57.49 125.21
N PHE A 657 43.78 -57.16 124.99
CA PHE A 657 43.26 -56.75 123.68
C PHE A 657 42.38 -55.53 123.90
N ASP A 658 42.54 -54.47 123.09
CA ASP A 658 41.94 -53.13 123.24
C ASP A 658 40.45 -53.16 123.67
N ILE A 659 39.67 -54.10 123.13
CA ILE A 659 38.28 -54.44 123.51
C ILE A 659 38.06 -54.60 125.04
N TYR A 660 39.01 -55.12 125.81
CA TYR A 660 38.90 -55.33 127.25
C TYR A 660 39.24 -54.07 128.03
N GLU A 661 40.28 -53.34 127.63
CA GLU A 661 40.62 -52.02 128.16
C GLU A 661 39.44 -51.05 128.03
N VAL A 662 38.79 -50.94 126.86
CA VAL A 662 37.60 -50.10 126.68
C VAL A 662 36.32 -50.62 127.38
N ASN A 663 36.43 -51.66 128.23
CA ASN A 663 35.32 -52.37 128.88
C ASN A 663 34.24 -52.85 127.89
N GLY A 664 34.70 -53.30 126.72
CA GLY A 664 33.90 -53.90 125.69
C GLY A 664 33.40 -55.31 126.01
N ASN A 665 32.63 -55.88 125.08
CA ASN A 665 31.98 -57.17 125.26
C ASN A 665 32.50 -58.18 124.23
N ASP A 666 33.55 -58.92 124.61
CA ASP A 666 34.03 -60.14 123.95
C ASP A 666 33.83 -61.35 124.90
N PRO A 667 32.79 -62.20 124.68
CA PRO A 667 32.50 -63.37 125.49
C PRO A 667 33.04 -64.71 124.96
N ASP A 668 33.66 -64.77 123.76
CA ASP A 668 34.34 -65.97 123.25
C ASP A 668 35.87 -65.88 123.14
N LYS A 669 36.43 -64.72 123.50
CA LYS A 669 37.85 -64.41 123.73
C LYS A 669 38.73 -64.50 122.49
N ASP A 670 38.39 -63.71 121.47
CA ASP A 670 39.17 -63.55 120.23
C ASP A 670 39.58 -62.11 119.86
N GLY A 671 39.29 -61.12 120.73
CA GLY A 671 39.72 -59.72 120.57
C GLY A 671 38.74 -58.84 119.78
N ILE A 672 37.73 -59.43 119.15
CA ILE A 672 36.78 -58.73 118.28
C ILE A 672 35.47 -58.45 119.04
N ALA A 673 34.88 -57.28 118.82
CA ALA A 673 33.63 -56.86 119.45
C ALA A 673 32.41 -57.70 119.00
N GLY A 674 32.12 -58.83 119.66
CA GLY A 674 30.96 -59.63 119.27
C GLY A 674 30.68 -60.95 120.01
N LEU A 675 30.42 -61.98 119.18
CA LEU A 675 30.25 -63.39 119.54
C LEU A 675 30.48 -64.20 118.24
N GLY A 676 31.74 -64.43 117.92
CA GLY A 676 32.21 -64.73 116.57
C GLY A 676 31.98 -63.57 115.58
N LEU A 677 32.01 -63.89 114.27
CA LEU A 677 32.11 -62.95 113.15
C LEU A 677 31.47 -61.54 113.36
N PRO A 678 32.22 -60.46 113.04
CA PRO A 678 31.78 -59.06 113.09
C PRO A 678 30.33 -58.83 112.69
N THR A 679 29.59 -58.11 113.54
CA THR A 679 28.17 -57.80 113.32
C THR A 679 27.99 -56.28 113.24
N ILE A 680 28.38 -55.77 112.09
CA ILE A 680 28.64 -54.38 111.69
C ILE A 680 27.41 -53.55 111.32
N ASN A 681 27.58 -52.22 111.30
CA ASN A 681 26.64 -51.24 110.75
C ASN A 681 26.95 -50.92 109.27
N ILE A 682 26.19 -50.03 108.60
CA ILE A 682 26.40 -49.74 107.17
C ILE A 682 27.72 -49.00 106.84
N ASN A 683 28.47 -48.60 107.87
CA ASN A 683 29.79 -47.97 107.82
C ASN A 683 30.85 -48.79 108.62
N GLY A 684 30.76 -50.13 108.66
CA GLY A 684 31.72 -51.00 109.37
C GLY A 684 31.54 -51.12 110.89
N VAL A 685 31.32 -50.04 111.62
CA VAL A 685 31.31 -50.06 113.11
C VAL A 685 30.42 -51.15 113.76
N PRO A 686 30.92 -51.97 114.71
CA PRO A 686 30.22 -53.07 115.39
C PRO A 686 28.97 -52.63 116.16
N LEU A 687 27.88 -53.38 115.99
CA LEU A 687 26.60 -53.07 116.63
C LEU A 687 26.57 -53.30 118.15
N VAL A 688 27.54 -54.03 118.71
CA VAL A 688 27.67 -54.21 120.17
C VAL A 688 28.29 -52.98 120.86
N ALA A 689 29.17 -52.27 120.17
CA ALA A 689 29.87 -51.08 120.63
C ALA A 689 28.91 -49.87 120.66
N LEU A 690 28.38 -49.57 121.85
CA LEU A 690 27.44 -48.47 122.16
C LEU A 690 26.36 -48.21 121.09
N SER A 691 25.74 -49.28 120.58
CA SER A 691 24.74 -49.25 119.49
C SER A 691 25.26 -48.85 118.10
N GLY A 692 26.51 -49.20 117.76
CA GLY A 692 27.15 -48.94 116.47
C GLY A 692 27.83 -47.58 116.37
N ASN A 693 28.54 -47.14 117.42
CA ASN A 693 29.23 -45.84 117.48
C ASN A 693 30.63 -45.91 118.12
N GLY A 694 31.24 -47.10 118.17
CA GLY A 694 32.42 -47.38 118.98
C GLY A 694 32.11 -47.51 120.48
N TYR A 695 33.10 -47.92 121.27
CA TYR A 695 33.14 -47.78 122.73
C TYR A 695 33.60 -46.34 123.09
N ASN A 696 34.01 -46.09 124.33
CA ASN A 696 34.78 -44.89 124.64
C ASN A 696 36.12 -45.35 125.22
N GLU A 697 37.16 -44.56 124.98
CA GLU A 697 38.44 -44.66 125.67
C GLU A 697 38.22 -44.66 127.21
N ILE A 698 39.00 -45.49 127.89
CA ILE A 698 39.08 -45.58 129.36
C ILE A 698 40.52 -45.23 129.75
N ASP A 699 40.68 -44.70 130.95
CA ASP A 699 41.89 -44.09 131.51
C ASP A 699 41.79 -44.33 133.02
N THR A 700 42.43 -45.40 133.52
CA THR A 700 42.17 -46.00 134.83
C THR A 700 42.92 -45.30 135.97
N ASP A 701 44.22 -45.04 135.85
CA ASP A 701 44.99 -44.27 136.84
C ASP A 701 44.76 -42.73 136.76
N LEU A 702 44.25 -42.24 135.62
CA LEU A 702 44.02 -40.83 135.28
C LEU A 702 45.29 -40.00 134.96
N ASP A 703 46.33 -40.63 134.41
CA ASP A 703 47.48 -39.99 133.72
C ASP A 703 47.00 -39.16 132.50
N GLY A 704 46.07 -39.71 131.73
CA GLY A 704 45.59 -39.17 130.46
C GLY A 704 46.14 -39.87 129.22
N ASN A 705 46.82 -41.01 129.39
CA ASN A 705 46.97 -42.05 128.37
C ASN A 705 45.80 -43.05 128.52
N PRO A 706 45.10 -43.46 127.45
CA PRO A 706 44.07 -44.48 127.56
C PRO A 706 44.64 -45.87 127.88
N ASP A 707 43.86 -46.69 128.59
CA ASP A 707 44.18 -48.09 128.94
C ASP A 707 44.73 -48.86 127.72
N TYR A 708 44.05 -48.83 126.56
CA TYR A 708 44.47 -49.54 125.31
C TYR A 708 45.78 -49.05 124.67
N LEU A 709 46.47 -48.10 125.32
CA LEU A 709 47.76 -47.54 124.91
C LEU A 709 48.76 -47.49 126.07
N ASP A 710 48.49 -48.14 127.21
CA ASP A 710 49.36 -48.16 128.40
C ASP A 710 49.59 -49.55 129.01
N THR A 711 50.84 -49.78 129.42
CA THR A 711 51.37 -51.08 129.88
C THR A 711 51.33 -51.28 131.41
N ASP A 712 50.69 -50.36 132.15
CA ASP A 712 50.70 -50.24 133.62
C ASP A 712 49.40 -49.50 134.05
N SER A 713 48.22 -50.05 133.69
CA SER A 713 46.91 -49.36 133.57
C SER A 713 46.38 -48.67 134.84
N ASP A 714 46.61 -49.25 136.03
CA ASP A 714 46.24 -48.62 137.31
C ASP A 714 47.42 -47.92 138.01
N ASN A 715 48.61 -48.01 137.42
CA ASN A 715 49.87 -47.50 137.94
C ASN A 715 50.24 -48.10 139.29
N ASP A 716 50.05 -49.41 139.48
CA ASP A 716 50.61 -50.25 140.53
C ASP A 716 52.14 -50.47 140.35
N GLY A 717 52.65 -50.58 139.13
CA GLY A 717 54.08 -50.76 138.81
C GLY A 717 54.57 -52.21 138.71
N ILE A 718 53.66 -53.19 138.80
CA ILE A 718 53.60 -54.37 137.95
C ILE A 718 53.09 -53.86 136.56
N SER A 719 52.97 -54.73 135.57
CA SER A 719 52.57 -54.33 134.21
C SER A 719 51.51 -55.31 133.72
N ASP A 720 50.49 -54.82 133.03
CA ASP A 720 49.32 -55.57 132.57
C ASP A 720 49.68 -56.96 132.01
N LYS A 721 50.72 -57.07 131.17
CA LYS A 721 51.31 -58.31 130.61
C LYS A 721 51.64 -59.42 131.62
N ILE A 722 51.98 -59.05 132.86
CA ILE A 722 52.34 -59.95 133.97
C ILE A 722 51.08 -60.34 134.77
N GLU A 723 50.11 -59.46 134.79
CA GLU A 723 48.88 -59.55 135.56
C GLU A 723 47.88 -60.38 134.76
N GLY A 724 47.58 -59.89 133.56
CA GLY A 724 46.79 -60.53 132.53
C GLY A 724 45.30 -60.61 132.88
N VAL A 725 44.51 -61.22 132.00
CA VAL A 725 43.04 -61.22 132.08
C VAL A 725 42.42 -62.13 133.16
N VAL A 726 42.96 -62.06 134.37
CA VAL A 726 42.53 -62.75 135.61
C VAL A 726 41.81 -61.74 136.53
N ASP A 727 41.03 -62.27 137.46
CA ASP A 727 40.18 -61.58 138.44
C ASP A 727 40.28 -62.47 139.70
N THR A 728 41.13 -62.07 140.66
CA THR A 728 41.66 -62.97 141.69
C THR A 728 40.74 -63.12 142.92
N ASP A 729 40.18 -62.03 143.47
CA ASP A 729 39.20 -62.10 144.56
C ASP A 729 37.75 -62.40 144.08
N ALA A 730 37.45 -62.16 142.80
CA ALA A 730 36.13 -62.23 142.15
C ALA A 730 35.16 -61.06 142.42
N ASP A 731 35.67 -59.84 142.63
CA ASP A 731 34.95 -58.54 142.56
C ASP A 731 34.33 -58.33 141.17
N GLY A 732 35.07 -58.66 140.11
CA GLY A 732 34.72 -58.42 138.71
C GLY A 732 35.47 -57.27 138.05
N THR A 733 36.36 -56.59 138.78
CA THR A 733 37.51 -55.89 138.22
C THR A 733 38.56 -56.94 137.77
N GLY A 734 39.47 -56.56 136.89
CA GLY A 734 40.57 -57.44 136.48
C GLY A 734 41.84 -57.08 137.23
N ASP A 735 42.70 -58.05 137.52
CA ASP A 735 43.96 -57.86 138.28
C ASP A 735 44.75 -56.63 137.76
N TRP A 736 44.92 -56.52 136.43
CA TRP A 736 45.58 -55.41 135.72
C TRP A 736 44.97 -54.01 135.90
N ARG A 737 43.85 -53.91 136.64
CA ARG A 737 43.16 -52.66 136.98
C ARG A 737 42.63 -52.63 138.42
N ASP A 738 43.11 -53.53 139.29
CA ASP A 738 42.75 -53.52 140.72
C ASP A 738 43.99 -53.40 141.62
N LEU A 739 43.93 -52.45 142.53
CA LEU A 739 45.08 -52.01 143.33
C LEU A 739 45.31 -52.88 144.59
N ASP A 740 44.52 -53.95 144.78
CA ASP A 740 44.38 -54.79 145.99
C ASP A 740 43.83 -56.18 145.53
N SER A 741 44.47 -56.82 144.53
CA SER A 741 43.89 -57.90 143.69
C SER A 741 43.42 -59.16 144.44
N ASP A 742 43.98 -59.46 145.62
CA ASP A 742 43.57 -60.58 146.48
C ASP A 742 42.57 -60.16 147.59
N ALA A 743 42.41 -58.86 147.81
CA ALA A 743 41.56 -58.22 148.81
C ALA A 743 41.89 -58.53 150.30
N ASP A 744 43.15 -58.83 150.65
CA ASP A 744 43.67 -58.77 152.03
C ASP A 744 43.49 -57.37 152.65
N GLY A 745 43.67 -56.31 151.85
CA GLY A 745 43.71 -54.92 152.28
C GLY A 745 45.11 -54.30 152.36
N ILE A 746 46.10 -54.93 151.73
CA ILE A 746 47.39 -54.35 151.35
C ILE A 746 47.36 -54.12 149.84
N LEU A 747 47.81 -52.95 149.39
CA LEU A 747 47.83 -52.66 147.96
C LEU A 747 48.98 -53.41 147.28
N ASP A 748 48.73 -53.95 146.08
CA ASP A 748 49.65 -54.74 145.27
C ASP A 748 51.01 -54.03 145.14
N LYS A 749 50.98 -52.70 144.98
CA LYS A 749 52.13 -51.78 144.85
C LYS A 749 53.09 -51.80 146.03
N ILE A 750 52.66 -52.32 147.17
CA ILE A 750 53.40 -52.42 148.42
C ILE A 750 54.09 -53.79 148.54
N GLU A 751 53.47 -54.83 147.98
CA GLU A 751 53.94 -56.21 148.02
C GLU A 751 54.82 -56.51 146.81
N GLY A 752 54.29 -56.21 145.63
CA GLY A 752 54.86 -56.49 144.31
C GLY A 752 55.02 -57.99 144.06
N THR A 753 55.83 -58.34 143.06
CA THR A 753 56.11 -59.73 142.66
C THR A 753 57.05 -60.48 143.64
N VAL A 754 56.80 -60.37 144.95
CA VAL A 754 57.41 -61.17 146.02
C VAL A 754 56.57 -62.43 146.23
N ASP A 755 57.19 -63.48 146.74
CA ASP A 755 56.59 -64.77 147.10
C ASP A 755 57.15 -65.11 148.49
N THR A 756 56.35 -64.89 149.54
CA THR A 756 56.77 -64.90 150.94
C THR A 756 56.67 -66.29 151.57
N ASP A 757 55.70 -67.13 151.16
CA ASP A 757 55.56 -68.53 151.56
C ASP A 757 56.54 -69.47 150.80
N ALA A 758 56.78 -69.20 149.52
CA ALA A 758 57.42 -70.05 148.51
C ALA A 758 56.53 -71.17 147.90
N ASP A 759 55.22 -70.91 147.77
CA ASP A 759 54.24 -71.69 146.99
C ASP A 759 54.53 -71.61 145.48
N GLY A 760 54.79 -70.39 144.98
CA GLY A 760 54.97 -70.06 143.58
C GLY A 760 53.94 -69.09 143.00
N THR A 761 52.90 -68.75 143.77
CA THR A 761 52.08 -67.53 143.62
C THR A 761 52.89 -66.31 144.09
N SER A 762 52.46 -65.08 143.79
CA SER A 762 53.06 -63.87 144.37
C SER A 762 52.10 -63.27 145.40
N ASP A 763 52.65 -62.62 146.43
CA ASP A 763 51.91 -62.17 147.63
C ASP A 763 50.61 -61.43 147.27
N TRP A 764 50.69 -60.47 146.32
CA TRP A 764 49.56 -59.70 145.77
C TRP A 764 48.44 -60.51 145.06
N ARG A 765 48.56 -61.83 144.95
CA ARG A 765 47.52 -62.77 144.49
C ARG A 765 47.37 -64.00 145.38
N ASP A 766 47.99 -64.04 146.56
CA ASP A 766 48.07 -65.24 147.41
C ASP A 766 47.21 -65.16 148.69
N LEU A 767 45.92 -65.48 148.49
CA LEU A 767 44.81 -65.48 149.44
C LEU A 767 45.00 -66.23 150.80
N ASP A 768 46.18 -66.80 151.12
CA ASP A 768 46.49 -67.28 152.48
C ASP A 768 47.85 -66.88 153.11
N SER A 769 48.51 -65.82 152.59
CA SER A 769 49.81 -65.28 153.09
C SER A 769 49.81 -64.62 154.50
#